data_AF-A0A0S8EXW9-F1
#
_entry.id   AF-A0A0S8EXW9-F1
#
_cell.length_a   1.000
_cell.length_b   1.000
_cell.length_c   1.000
_cell.angle_alpha   90.00
_cell.angle_beta   90.00
_cell.angle_gamma   90.00
#
_symmetry.space_group_name_H-M   'P 1'
#
loop_
_entity.id
_entity.type
_entity.pdbx_description
1 polymer ?
#
loop_
_entity_poly.entity_id
_entity_poly.type
_entity_poly.pdbx_seq_one_letter_code
_entity_poly.pdbx_strand_id
1 'polypeptide(L)'
;LARERGYTAGTFSFNSGSGRCPTCGGNGFEHVEMQFLSDVYLRCSDCDGKRYRDEILDVKLLGTSPQTGARSIAEVLELTVSEALVFFAEDQDIHRALEPLQAVGLSYLRLGQPVPTLSGGEAQRLKLAGHLAKAAATSKNGNTLFLFDEPTTGLHFDDIAKLLSALRRLLEVGHSLVIIEHNLDVIAAADHIIDLGPEGGEDGGHLICAGTPQQVAANADSHTGAALREYTGAAQRLLSTAPRQRSRRKPASANAIAVHHAREHNLKNVSLEVPRDKLTVITGVSGSGKSTVAFDILFAEGQRRYLESLNAYARQFVQPASRPDVDAIFGIPPTVAIEQRTSRGGRKSTVATTTEIYHFLRLLFVKLGTQYCPDCNVPIEAQSTETILARLLREYRGQTISVFAPLVVARKGYYTDLAKWAAAKGFSSLRVDGELLPTVPWPRLDRFKEHDIELPVGDVRVSASNEGALRELLRRALELGKGMVQVLAQPKTRLRRAPATQLFSTARACTSCGRSFDALDPRLFSYNSKHGWCPSCYGTGVQLEGFDDGQSGEEIWWNEWWEGGTPACPSCDGKRLRPEALAVRFHDHNIAEYTALSVEAAEKWVRDLKLRGREADIARDIIVELRNRLSFLQEVGLSYLTLDRAAPTLSGGEAQRIRLAAQLGSNLRGVCYILDEPTIGLHARDNRMLLDTLSKLEGKGNTIVVVEHDEDTIRRAEYVIDLGPGAGSRGGEVVAAGSVRQLMRTRRSVTGRFLASPLPHPLLARRPIKPRTGAAIAIRGARLNNLKQLNVRIPLQRLICVTGVSGSGKSTLVREVLHENVQRLLAAQRRRKSAKQRLHGCTGLSGTDTFARVLEVDQTPIGKTPRSCPATYVGLWDYIRRLFAETPEARIHGYTPSRFSFNTKGGRCETCEGQGIQRIEMSFLPDVRVACEACDGARFNQETRAIHYKGRSIADVLAMSVDDAVEFFAAHSSLAHALQLLQDVGLGYLTLGQHSPTLSGGEAQRIKLVTELAKAKPAAAQPGRAARRERASATLYVLDEPTVGLHMADVEKLIRVMHRLVDAGNTVVVIEHNLDVIAEADWVIDLGPEGGAQGGRIVAQGTPETVAQRGRRSHTGRILNEFLASRRRKN
;
A
#
# COMPACT_ATOMS: atom_id res chain seq x y z
N LEU A 1 46.39 -14.98 -39.86
CA LEU A 1 45.97 -14.98 -38.44
C LEU A 1 45.23 -16.23 -37.98
N ALA A 2 43.97 -16.49 -38.36
CA ALA A 2 43.22 -17.65 -37.82
C ALA A 2 43.90 -19.01 -38.09
N ARG A 3 44.44 -19.21 -39.31
CA ARG A 3 45.22 -20.40 -39.68
C ARG A 3 46.53 -20.54 -38.90
N GLU A 4 47.18 -19.42 -38.56
CA GLU A 4 48.43 -19.42 -37.78
C GLU A 4 48.18 -19.77 -36.31
N ARG A 5 47.04 -19.35 -35.75
CA ARG A 5 46.63 -19.63 -34.36
C ARG A 5 45.90 -20.98 -34.19
N GLY A 6 45.74 -21.76 -35.27
CA GLY A 6 45.06 -23.06 -35.22
C GLY A 6 43.58 -23.01 -34.88
N TYR A 7 42.90 -21.88 -35.13
CA TYR A 7 41.48 -21.73 -34.82
C TYR A 7 40.60 -22.46 -35.85
N THR A 8 39.52 -23.07 -35.37
CA THR A 8 38.52 -23.75 -36.22
C THR A 8 37.25 -22.91 -36.32
N ALA A 9 36.32 -23.29 -37.20
CA ALA A 9 35.00 -22.63 -37.28
C ALA A 9 34.27 -22.63 -35.92
N GLY A 10 34.44 -23.70 -35.13
CA GLY A 10 33.91 -23.80 -33.77
C GLY A 10 34.44 -22.73 -32.83
N THR A 11 35.67 -22.24 -33.01
CA THR A 11 36.24 -21.14 -32.19
C THR A 11 35.45 -19.84 -32.33
N PHE A 12 34.83 -19.59 -33.49
CA PHE A 12 34.01 -18.41 -33.77
C PHE A 12 32.52 -18.61 -33.46
N SER A 13 32.15 -19.71 -32.80
CA SER A 13 30.79 -19.96 -32.30
C SER A 13 30.62 -19.43 -30.87
N PHE A 14 29.69 -18.49 -30.67
CA PHE A 14 29.29 -18.07 -29.32
C PHE A 14 28.47 -19.14 -28.56
N ASN A 15 27.87 -20.10 -29.28
CA ASN A 15 27.02 -21.15 -28.68
C ASN A 15 27.83 -22.33 -28.10
N SER A 16 28.93 -22.68 -28.75
CA SER A 16 29.64 -23.95 -28.47
C SER A 16 31.16 -23.87 -28.56
N GLY A 17 31.72 -22.68 -28.80
CA GLY A 17 33.15 -22.49 -29.05
C GLY A 17 34.00 -22.17 -27.81
N SER A 18 35.30 -22.49 -27.89
CA SER A 18 36.31 -22.06 -26.91
C SER A 18 36.61 -20.56 -26.95
N GLY A 19 36.23 -19.86 -28.03
CA GLY A 19 36.43 -18.43 -28.22
C GLY A 19 35.39 -17.52 -27.57
N ARG A 20 34.31 -18.07 -26.98
CA ARG A 20 33.25 -17.28 -26.33
C ARG A 20 33.72 -16.62 -25.05
N CYS A 21 33.08 -15.51 -24.70
CA CYS A 21 33.29 -14.83 -23.43
C CYS A 21 32.93 -15.79 -22.27
N PRO A 22 33.86 -16.08 -21.34
CA PRO A 22 33.63 -17.03 -20.26
C PRO A 22 32.61 -16.52 -19.23
N THR A 23 32.51 -15.21 -19.07
CA THR A 23 31.69 -14.55 -18.05
C THR A 23 30.20 -14.62 -18.36
N CYS A 24 29.81 -14.37 -19.61
CA CYS A 24 28.42 -14.51 -20.05
C CYS A 24 28.16 -15.83 -20.81
N GLY A 25 29.14 -16.72 -20.90
CA GLY A 25 29.03 -17.97 -21.67
C GLY A 25 28.69 -17.79 -23.15
N GLY A 26 29.04 -16.64 -23.75
CA GLY A 26 28.69 -16.29 -25.15
C GLY A 26 27.33 -15.61 -25.35
N ASN A 27 26.57 -15.33 -24.29
CA ASN A 27 25.29 -14.61 -24.40
C ASN A 27 25.45 -13.12 -24.74
N GLY A 28 26.58 -12.50 -24.41
CA GLY A 28 26.81 -11.05 -24.50
C GLY A 28 26.15 -10.24 -23.38
N PHE A 29 25.16 -10.82 -22.71
CA PHE A 29 24.39 -10.19 -21.66
C PHE A 29 24.33 -11.07 -20.41
N GLU A 30 24.19 -10.41 -19.26
CA GLU A 30 23.85 -11.02 -17.98
C GLU A 30 22.35 -10.80 -17.73
N HIS A 31 21.62 -11.88 -17.47
CA HIS A 31 20.20 -11.84 -17.12
C HIS A 31 20.06 -11.65 -15.62
N VAL A 32 19.39 -10.58 -15.23
CA VAL A 32 19.07 -10.26 -13.83
C VAL A 32 17.56 -10.38 -13.66
N GLU A 33 17.13 -11.47 -13.03
CA GLU A 33 15.71 -11.68 -12.69
C GLU A 33 15.23 -10.63 -11.68
N MET A 34 14.14 -9.91 -11.97
CA MET A 34 13.65 -8.79 -11.16
C MET A 34 12.34 -9.06 -10.41
N GLN A 35 11.89 -10.32 -10.35
CA GLN A 35 10.67 -10.77 -9.65
C GLN A 35 9.40 -10.00 -10.05
N PHE A 36 9.10 -8.90 -9.36
CA PHE A 36 7.89 -8.08 -9.53
C PHE A 36 8.09 -6.92 -10.53
N LEU A 37 9.29 -6.80 -11.09
CA LEU A 37 9.62 -5.89 -12.19
C LEU A 37 10.07 -6.72 -13.40
N SER A 38 10.07 -6.09 -14.57
CA SER A 38 10.62 -6.69 -15.78
C SER A 38 12.11 -7.02 -15.57
N ASP A 39 12.51 -8.21 -16.03
CA ASP A 39 13.90 -8.65 -15.94
C ASP A 39 14.84 -7.70 -16.68
N VAL A 40 16.04 -7.51 -16.12
CA VAL A 40 17.04 -6.60 -16.68
C VAL A 40 18.12 -7.41 -17.37
N TYR A 41 18.42 -7.07 -18.62
CA TYR A 41 19.53 -7.63 -19.38
C TYR A 41 20.68 -6.63 -19.46
N LEU A 42 21.76 -6.91 -18.74
CA LEU A 42 22.93 -6.04 -18.68
C LEU A 42 23.96 -6.50 -19.67
N ARG A 43 24.66 -5.57 -20.33
CA ARG A 43 25.84 -5.95 -21.12
C ARG A 43 26.85 -6.62 -20.21
N CYS A 44 27.43 -7.72 -20.68
CA CYS A 44 28.48 -8.41 -19.95
C CYS A 44 29.64 -7.44 -19.68
N SER A 45 30.07 -7.32 -18.42
CA SER A 45 31.15 -6.41 -18.02
C SER A 45 32.48 -6.71 -18.72
N ASP A 46 32.67 -7.95 -19.16
CA ASP A 46 33.97 -8.43 -19.62
C ASP A 46 34.09 -8.43 -21.14
N CYS A 47 33.00 -8.63 -21.88
CA CYS A 47 33.01 -8.53 -23.34
C CYS A 47 32.21 -7.35 -23.91
N ASP A 48 31.53 -6.56 -23.07
CA ASP A 48 30.68 -5.43 -23.46
C ASP A 48 29.69 -5.78 -24.59
N GLY A 49 29.02 -6.93 -24.47
CA GLY A 49 28.08 -7.39 -25.49
C GLY A 49 28.70 -8.06 -26.71
N LYS A 50 30.04 -8.07 -26.85
CA LYS A 50 30.74 -8.65 -28.01
C LYS A 50 30.76 -10.18 -28.04
N ARG A 51 30.37 -10.86 -26.96
CA ARG A 51 30.18 -12.33 -26.86
C ARG A 51 31.44 -13.20 -26.99
N TYR A 52 32.57 -12.65 -27.41
CA TYR A 52 33.84 -13.36 -27.64
C TYR A 52 34.97 -12.82 -26.76
N ARG A 53 36.05 -13.60 -26.64
CA ARG A 53 37.33 -13.15 -26.04
C ARG A 53 38.04 -12.18 -26.98
N ASP A 54 38.80 -11.23 -26.44
CA ASP A 54 39.49 -10.20 -27.23
C ASP A 54 40.40 -10.78 -28.32
N GLU A 55 41.12 -11.86 -28.03
CA GLU A 55 42.02 -12.54 -28.99
C GLU A 55 41.28 -13.10 -30.23
N ILE A 56 39.97 -13.36 -30.13
CA ILE A 56 39.15 -13.81 -31.26
C ILE A 56 38.76 -12.63 -32.14
N LEU A 57 38.59 -11.45 -31.54
CA LEU A 57 38.20 -10.22 -32.24
C LEU A 57 39.34 -9.64 -33.10
N ASP A 58 40.59 -10.08 -32.87
CA ASP A 58 41.74 -9.77 -33.73
C ASP A 58 41.58 -10.31 -35.16
N VAL A 59 40.81 -11.39 -35.33
CA VAL A 59 40.59 -12.00 -36.65
C VAL A 59 39.47 -11.24 -37.36
N LYS A 60 39.82 -10.62 -38.49
CA LYS A 60 38.88 -9.87 -39.32
C LYS A 60 38.67 -10.53 -40.68
N LEU A 61 37.42 -10.51 -41.14
CA LEU A 61 36.97 -10.92 -42.45
C LEU A 61 36.86 -9.69 -43.36
N LEU A 62 37.36 -9.78 -44.59
CA LEU A 62 37.22 -8.73 -45.59
C LEU A 62 35.88 -8.88 -46.30
N GLY A 63 35.12 -7.79 -46.41
CA GLY A 63 33.90 -7.76 -47.21
C GLY A 63 34.18 -7.72 -48.71
N THR A 64 33.12 -7.85 -49.50
CA THR A 64 33.17 -8.02 -50.96
C THR A 64 33.51 -6.75 -51.74
N SER A 65 33.42 -5.57 -51.12
CA SER A 65 33.85 -4.30 -51.71
C SER A 65 34.96 -3.64 -50.89
N PRO A 66 35.96 -2.98 -51.52
CA PRO A 66 37.00 -2.20 -50.82
C PRO A 66 36.46 -1.16 -49.84
N GLN A 67 35.21 -0.72 -50.03
CA GLN A 67 34.54 0.27 -49.19
C GLN A 67 33.94 -0.32 -47.90
N THR A 68 33.78 -1.65 -47.81
CA THR A 68 33.11 -2.32 -46.67
C THR A 68 34.02 -2.59 -45.46
N GLY A 69 35.34 -2.53 -45.66
CA GLY A 69 36.36 -2.68 -44.62
C GLY A 69 36.48 -4.11 -44.06
N ALA A 70 37.53 -4.34 -43.25
CA ALA A 70 37.73 -5.59 -42.53
C ALA A 70 36.94 -5.58 -41.21
N ARG A 71 36.10 -6.60 -40.97
CA ARG A 71 35.26 -6.72 -39.77
C ARG A 71 35.55 -7.97 -38.97
N SER A 72 35.62 -7.85 -37.64
CA SER A 72 35.67 -8.98 -36.71
C SER A 72 34.33 -9.71 -36.66
N ILE A 73 34.30 -10.92 -36.08
CA ILE A 73 33.05 -11.69 -35.93
C ILE A 73 31.97 -10.93 -35.14
N ALA A 74 32.35 -10.14 -34.14
CA ALA A 74 31.40 -9.30 -33.40
C ALA A 74 30.87 -8.14 -34.26
N GLU A 75 31.72 -7.51 -35.07
CA GLU A 75 31.32 -6.43 -35.99
C GLU A 75 30.44 -6.94 -37.14
N VAL A 76 30.58 -8.21 -37.54
CA VAL A 76 29.68 -8.88 -38.50
C VAL A 76 28.32 -9.13 -37.86
N LEU A 77 28.27 -9.57 -36.59
CA LEU A 77 27.01 -9.79 -35.87
C LEU A 77 26.24 -8.49 -35.58
N GLU A 78 26.90 -7.34 -35.58
CA GLU A 78 26.27 -6.03 -35.44
C GLU A 78 25.66 -5.48 -36.74
N LEU A 79 25.95 -6.10 -37.89
CA LEU A 79 25.32 -5.75 -39.16
C LEU A 79 23.81 -6.00 -39.12
N THR A 80 23.03 -5.04 -39.60
CA THR A 80 21.64 -5.29 -39.96
C THR A 80 21.55 -6.29 -41.12
N VAL A 81 20.42 -6.96 -41.30
CA VAL A 81 20.19 -7.85 -42.46
C VAL A 81 20.50 -7.15 -43.78
N SER A 82 20.10 -5.89 -43.95
CA SER A 82 20.42 -5.10 -45.14
C SER A 82 21.93 -4.86 -45.32
N GLU A 83 22.64 -4.46 -44.27
CA GLU A 83 24.09 -4.25 -44.37
C GLU A 83 24.86 -5.56 -44.57
N ALA A 84 24.37 -6.66 -44.01
CA ALA A 84 24.95 -7.99 -44.20
C ALA A 84 24.80 -8.49 -45.64
N LEU A 85 23.65 -8.26 -46.28
CA LEU A 85 23.44 -8.59 -47.70
C LEU A 85 24.42 -7.83 -48.61
N VAL A 86 24.76 -6.58 -48.27
CA VAL A 86 25.80 -5.81 -48.97
C VAL A 86 27.20 -6.36 -48.67
N PHE A 87 27.50 -6.68 -47.41
CA PHE A 87 28.81 -7.18 -47.01
C PHE A 87 29.16 -8.53 -47.67
N PHE A 88 28.17 -9.42 -47.79
CA PHE A 88 28.29 -10.77 -48.35
C PHE A 88 27.74 -10.91 -49.79
N ALA A 89 27.73 -9.84 -50.58
CA ALA A 89 27.09 -9.83 -51.91
C ALA A 89 27.59 -10.92 -52.89
N GLU A 90 28.85 -11.32 -52.81
CA GLU A 90 29.46 -12.37 -53.64
C GLU A 90 29.29 -13.80 -53.07
N ASP A 91 28.85 -13.93 -51.81
CA ASP A 91 28.60 -15.23 -51.18
C ASP A 91 27.13 -15.64 -51.38
N GLN A 92 26.90 -16.46 -52.41
CA GLN A 92 25.54 -16.87 -52.80
C GLN A 92 24.83 -17.68 -51.71
N ASP A 93 25.56 -18.41 -50.87
CA ASP A 93 24.95 -19.24 -49.82
C ASP A 93 24.49 -18.39 -48.65
N ILE A 94 25.29 -17.40 -48.24
CA ILE A 94 24.88 -16.43 -47.21
C ILE A 94 23.76 -15.53 -47.73
N HIS A 95 23.82 -15.08 -48.98
CA HIS A 95 22.77 -14.25 -49.57
C HIS A 95 21.42 -14.98 -49.63
N ARG A 96 21.41 -16.28 -49.99
CA ARG A 96 20.20 -17.12 -49.95
C ARG A 96 19.64 -17.29 -48.54
N ALA A 97 20.49 -17.29 -47.52
CA ALA A 97 20.05 -17.38 -46.12
C ALA A 97 19.48 -16.05 -45.58
N LEU A 98 19.96 -14.91 -46.07
CA LEU A 98 19.58 -13.57 -45.58
C LEU A 98 18.40 -12.93 -46.32
N GLU A 99 18.19 -13.19 -47.62
CA GLU A 99 17.08 -12.62 -48.41
C GLU A 99 15.69 -12.85 -47.77
N PRO A 100 15.38 -14.05 -47.23
CA PRO A 100 14.06 -14.29 -46.65
C PRO A 100 13.76 -13.41 -45.43
N LEU A 101 14.79 -13.01 -44.67
CA LEU A 101 14.64 -12.07 -43.54
C LEU A 101 14.23 -10.68 -44.02
N GLN A 102 14.79 -10.21 -45.14
CA GLN A 102 14.37 -8.95 -45.75
C GLN A 102 12.95 -9.05 -46.32
N ALA A 103 12.60 -10.19 -46.95
CA ALA A 103 11.29 -10.40 -47.55
C ALA A 103 10.13 -10.35 -46.53
N VAL A 104 10.36 -10.79 -45.29
CA VAL A 104 9.37 -10.69 -44.19
C VAL A 104 9.42 -9.35 -43.45
N GLY A 105 10.20 -8.38 -43.93
CA GLY A 105 10.29 -7.04 -43.34
C GLY A 105 11.19 -6.93 -42.11
N LEU A 106 12.15 -7.85 -41.92
CA LEU A 106 13.12 -7.83 -40.82
C LEU A 106 14.49 -7.26 -41.23
N SER A 107 14.52 -6.39 -42.23
CA SER A 107 15.74 -5.80 -42.79
C SER A 107 16.59 -5.00 -41.79
N TYR A 108 15.94 -4.46 -40.75
CA TYR A 108 16.55 -3.65 -39.69
C TYR A 108 17.15 -4.48 -38.54
N LEU A 109 16.82 -5.78 -38.43
CA LEU A 109 17.33 -6.62 -37.35
C LEU A 109 18.83 -6.85 -37.51
N ARG A 110 19.58 -6.83 -36.41
CA ARG A 110 21.00 -7.18 -36.41
C ARG A 110 21.17 -8.69 -36.39
N LEU A 111 22.16 -9.23 -37.11
CA LEU A 111 22.41 -10.68 -37.19
C LEU A 111 22.65 -11.34 -35.82
N GLY A 112 23.27 -10.61 -34.89
CA GLY A 112 23.58 -11.04 -33.54
C GLY A 112 22.51 -10.75 -32.49
N GLN A 113 21.38 -10.15 -32.87
CA GLN A 113 20.34 -9.73 -31.93
C GLN A 113 19.76 -10.93 -31.16
N PRO A 114 19.70 -10.89 -29.82
CA PRO A 114 19.15 -11.99 -29.05
C PRO A 114 17.65 -12.18 -29.32
N VAL A 115 17.22 -13.42 -29.60
CA VAL A 115 15.81 -13.76 -29.85
C VAL A 115 14.85 -13.29 -28.74
N PRO A 116 15.19 -13.35 -27.43
CA PRO A 116 14.31 -12.84 -26.37
C PRO A 116 14.06 -11.33 -26.41
N THR A 117 14.86 -10.57 -27.15
CA THR A 117 14.68 -9.11 -27.33
C THR A 117 13.73 -8.78 -28.49
N LEU A 118 13.27 -9.78 -29.24
CA LEU A 118 12.32 -9.61 -30.33
C LEU A 118 10.90 -9.55 -29.76
N SER A 119 10.06 -8.68 -30.34
CA SER A 119 8.62 -8.71 -30.13
C SER A 119 8.02 -10.03 -30.64
N GLY A 120 6.82 -10.39 -30.17
CA GLY A 120 6.11 -11.60 -30.61
C GLY A 120 5.97 -11.68 -32.15
N GLY A 121 5.59 -10.57 -32.79
CA GLY A 121 5.48 -10.47 -34.25
C GLY A 121 6.82 -10.54 -34.99
N GLU A 122 7.92 -10.06 -34.41
CA GLU A 122 9.27 -10.24 -34.98
C GLU A 122 9.73 -11.71 -34.89
N ALA A 123 9.50 -12.36 -33.75
CA ALA A 123 9.87 -13.76 -33.55
C ALA A 123 9.10 -14.70 -34.49
N GLN A 124 7.82 -14.42 -34.76
CA GLN A 124 7.01 -15.19 -35.71
C GLN A 124 7.48 -14.99 -37.15
N ARG A 125 7.79 -13.76 -37.57
CA ARG A 125 8.35 -13.46 -38.89
C ARG A 125 9.74 -14.06 -39.09
N LEU A 126 10.56 -14.13 -38.04
CA LEU A 126 11.86 -14.81 -38.08
C LEU A 126 11.71 -16.32 -38.36
N LYS A 127 10.73 -16.98 -37.74
CA LYS A 127 10.39 -18.38 -38.04
C LYS A 127 9.94 -18.55 -39.50
N LEU A 128 9.07 -17.65 -39.97
CA LEU A 128 8.58 -17.64 -41.35
C LEU A 128 9.73 -17.53 -42.37
N ALA A 129 10.66 -16.60 -42.17
CA ALA A 129 11.85 -16.46 -42.99
C ALA A 129 12.70 -17.74 -43.01
N GLY A 130 12.85 -18.42 -41.86
CA GLY A 130 13.56 -19.69 -41.78
C GLY A 130 12.91 -20.81 -42.62
N HIS A 131 11.58 -20.81 -42.77
CA HIS A 131 10.89 -21.76 -43.65
C HIS A 131 11.00 -21.37 -45.13
N LEU A 132 10.90 -20.09 -45.46
CA LEU A 132 11.13 -19.58 -46.81
C LEU A 132 12.54 -19.91 -47.32
N ALA A 133 13.56 -19.75 -46.47
CA ALA A 133 14.95 -20.11 -46.78
C ALA A 133 15.10 -21.62 -47.10
N LYS A 134 14.44 -22.49 -46.32
CA LYS A 134 14.47 -23.95 -46.53
C LYS A 134 13.71 -24.38 -47.79
N ALA A 135 12.59 -23.73 -48.09
CA ALA A 135 11.81 -23.98 -49.29
C ALA A 135 12.58 -23.60 -50.57
N ALA A 136 13.34 -22.50 -50.53
CA ALA A 136 14.19 -22.08 -51.65
C ALA A 136 15.41 -23.01 -51.89
N ALA A 137 15.89 -23.70 -50.86
CA ALA A 137 17.10 -24.53 -50.92
C ALA A 137 16.87 -25.98 -51.43
N THR A 138 15.62 -26.45 -51.50
CA THR A 138 15.34 -27.87 -51.78
C THR A 138 14.13 -28.03 -52.71
N SER A 139 14.35 -28.40 -53.98
CA SER A 139 13.25 -28.69 -54.94
C SER A 139 12.55 -30.04 -54.71
N LYS A 140 12.91 -30.75 -53.63
CA LYS A 140 12.37 -32.05 -53.27
C LYS A 140 12.03 -32.04 -51.78
N ASN A 141 10.84 -31.57 -51.42
CA ASN A 141 10.12 -32.02 -50.24
C ASN A 141 8.64 -31.62 -50.36
N GLY A 142 7.75 -32.49 -49.87
CA GLY A 142 6.31 -32.43 -50.09
C GLY A 142 5.61 -31.17 -49.55
N ASN A 143 4.37 -30.98 -49.98
CA ASN A 143 3.51 -29.88 -49.57
C ASN A 143 3.40 -29.83 -48.04
N THR A 144 3.79 -28.72 -47.43
CA THR A 144 3.73 -28.50 -45.98
C THR A 144 2.48 -27.69 -45.65
N LEU A 145 1.77 -28.07 -44.59
CA LEU A 145 0.67 -27.29 -44.00
C LEU A 145 1.22 -26.37 -42.91
N PHE A 146 1.05 -25.07 -43.07
CA PHE A 146 1.40 -24.08 -42.08
C PHE A 146 0.17 -23.64 -41.30
N LEU A 147 0.27 -23.62 -39.97
CA LEU A 147 -0.76 -23.07 -39.09
C LEU A 147 -0.22 -21.81 -38.41
N PHE A 148 -0.91 -20.69 -38.59
CA PHE A 148 -0.59 -19.41 -37.98
C PHE A 148 -1.70 -18.99 -37.03
N ASP A 149 -1.30 -18.52 -35.86
CA ASP A 149 -2.19 -17.92 -34.86
C ASP A 149 -1.83 -16.43 -34.75
N GLU A 150 -2.80 -15.58 -35.06
CA GLU A 150 -2.75 -14.11 -35.08
C GLU A 150 -1.44 -13.49 -35.59
N PRO A 151 -1.00 -13.79 -36.83
CA PRO A 151 0.31 -13.35 -37.32
C PRO A 151 0.42 -11.83 -37.54
N THR A 152 -0.68 -11.06 -37.46
CA THR A 152 -0.67 -9.60 -37.61
C THR A 152 -0.58 -8.82 -36.30
N THR A 153 -0.60 -9.49 -35.13
CA THR A 153 -0.61 -8.81 -33.84
C THR A 153 0.61 -7.91 -33.64
N GLY A 154 0.35 -6.60 -33.48
CA GLY A 154 1.36 -5.57 -33.27
C GLY A 154 2.08 -5.06 -34.53
N LEU A 155 1.64 -5.43 -35.74
CA LEU A 155 2.22 -4.94 -37.00
C LEU A 155 1.57 -3.64 -37.51
N HIS A 156 2.39 -2.79 -38.13
CA HIS A 156 1.92 -1.66 -38.93
C HIS A 156 1.33 -2.16 -40.26
N PHE A 157 0.40 -1.41 -40.87
CA PHE A 157 -0.28 -1.80 -42.12
C PHE A 157 0.70 -2.14 -43.27
N ASP A 158 1.78 -1.38 -43.41
CA ASP A 158 2.82 -1.66 -44.42
C ASP A 158 3.54 -2.99 -44.21
N ASP A 159 3.67 -3.45 -42.97
CA ASP A 159 4.30 -4.73 -42.64
C ASP A 159 3.33 -5.91 -42.78
N ILE A 160 2.02 -5.68 -42.59
CA ILE A 160 0.97 -6.65 -42.92
C ILE A 160 1.00 -6.93 -44.43
N ALA A 161 1.19 -5.92 -45.27
CA ALA A 161 1.33 -6.12 -46.72
C ALA A 161 2.54 -7.00 -47.09
N LYS A 162 3.69 -6.80 -46.45
CA LYS A 162 4.88 -7.65 -46.64
C LYS A 162 4.64 -9.08 -46.17
N LEU A 163 4.01 -9.24 -45.02
CA LEU A 163 3.60 -10.56 -44.50
C LEU A 163 2.69 -11.27 -45.50
N LEU A 164 1.64 -10.62 -46.00
CA LEU A 164 0.74 -11.19 -47.02
C LEU A 164 1.49 -11.58 -48.30
N SER A 165 2.46 -10.79 -48.74
CA SER A 165 3.32 -11.15 -49.87
C SER A 165 4.17 -12.39 -49.59
N ALA A 166 4.68 -12.55 -48.37
CA ALA A 166 5.45 -13.72 -47.97
C ALA A 166 4.57 -14.99 -47.88
N LEU A 167 3.34 -14.86 -47.39
CA LEU A 167 2.37 -15.97 -47.36
C LEU A 167 1.96 -16.41 -48.77
N ARG A 168 1.79 -15.47 -49.71
CA ARG A 168 1.53 -15.78 -51.13
C ARG A 168 2.68 -16.57 -51.78
N ARG A 169 3.93 -16.20 -51.50
CA ARG A 169 5.10 -16.96 -51.97
C ARG A 169 5.06 -18.42 -51.49
N LEU A 170 4.62 -18.68 -50.25
CA LEU A 170 4.46 -20.05 -49.76
C LEU A 170 3.36 -20.82 -50.52
N LEU A 171 2.24 -20.17 -50.82
CA LEU A 171 1.15 -20.74 -51.63
C LEU A 171 1.63 -21.08 -53.05
N GLU A 172 2.38 -20.17 -53.70
CA GLU A 172 2.93 -20.36 -55.05
C GLU A 172 3.90 -21.56 -55.15
N VAL A 173 4.61 -21.86 -54.06
CA VAL A 173 5.50 -23.03 -53.97
C VAL A 173 4.71 -24.34 -53.75
N GLY A 174 3.38 -24.28 -53.56
CA GLY A 174 2.50 -25.43 -53.41
C GLY A 174 2.22 -25.83 -51.95
N HIS A 175 2.50 -24.95 -50.99
CA HIS A 175 2.15 -25.16 -49.59
C HIS A 175 0.71 -24.76 -49.28
N SER A 176 0.19 -25.22 -48.14
CA SER A 176 -1.15 -24.85 -47.65
C SER A 176 -1.04 -24.08 -46.34
N LEU A 177 -1.92 -23.10 -46.13
CA LEU A 177 -1.92 -22.26 -44.94
C LEU A 177 -3.29 -22.27 -44.27
N VAL A 178 -3.29 -22.39 -42.95
CA VAL A 178 -4.45 -22.15 -42.07
C VAL A 178 -4.05 -21.01 -41.14
N ILE A 179 -4.86 -19.96 -41.09
CA ILE A 179 -4.56 -18.74 -40.34
C ILE A 179 -5.76 -18.42 -39.45
N ILE A 180 -5.50 -18.30 -38.14
CA ILE A 180 -6.45 -17.75 -37.16
C ILE A 180 -6.13 -16.27 -37.07
N GLU A 181 -7.12 -15.40 -37.35
CA GLU A 181 -6.88 -13.97 -37.45
C GLU A 181 -8.16 -13.17 -37.25
N HIS A 182 -8.02 -11.96 -36.71
CA HIS A 182 -9.08 -10.98 -36.55
C HIS A 182 -8.88 -9.74 -37.46
N ASN A 183 -7.69 -9.59 -38.05
CA ASN A 183 -7.37 -8.52 -38.98
C ASN A 183 -8.08 -8.69 -40.34
N LEU A 184 -8.88 -7.68 -40.71
CA LEU A 184 -9.73 -7.71 -41.91
C LEU A 184 -8.95 -7.71 -43.23
N ASP A 185 -7.70 -7.22 -43.28
CA ASP A 185 -6.87 -7.29 -44.49
C ASP A 185 -6.48 -8.73 -44.83
N VAL A 186 -6.16 -9.52 -43.80
CA VAL A 186 -5.82 -10.95 -43.96
C VAL A 186 -7.07 -11.76 -44.26
N ILE A 187 -8.15 -11.51 -43.51
CA ILE A 187 -9.43 -12.20 -43.71
C ILE A 187 -9.96 -11.93 -45.13
N ALA A 188 -9.89 -10.69 -45.62
CA ALA A 188 -10.33 -10.35 -46.98
C ALA A 188 -9.43 -10.94 -48.08
N ALA A 189 -8.15 -11.20 -47.79
CA ALA A 189 -7.21 -11.80 -48.71
C ALA A 189 -7.26 -13.33 -48.74
N ALA A 190 -8.02 -13.98 -47.85
CA ALA A 190 -8.12 -15.43 -47.78
C ALA A 190 -8.94 -16.01 -48.94
N ASP A 191 -8.51 -17.18 -49.43
CA ASP A 191 -9.28 -17.94 -50.45
C ASP A 191 -10.55 -18.58 -49.84
N HIS A 192 -10.49 -18.91 -48.55
CA HIS A 192 -11.58 -19.54 -47.81
C HIS A 192 -11.55 -19.10 -46.33
N ILE A 193 -12.69 -18.69 -45.79
CA ILE A 193 -12.90 -18.29 -44.41
C ILE A 193 -13.76 -19.34 -43.72
N ILE A 194 -13.43 -19.66 -42.47
CA ILE A 194 -14.22 -20.47 -41.57
C ILE A 194 -14.59 -19.58 -40.38
N ASP A 195 -15.85 -19.18 -40.29
CA ASP A 195 -16.33 -18.30 -39.23
C ASP A 195 -16.95 -19.13 -38.08
N LEU A 196 -16.33 -19.03 -36.91
CA LEU A 196 -16.75 -19.71 -35.70
C LEU A 196 -17.42 -18.70 -34.76
N GLY A 197 -18.61 -19.03 -34.27
CA GLY A 197 -19.43 -18.13 -33.47
C GLY A 197 -20.64 -18.84 -32.89
N PRO A 198 -21.74 -18.13 -32.57
CA PRO A 198 -21.92 -16.68 -32.74
C PRO A 198 -21.13 -15.86 -31.71
N GLU A 199 -20.80 -16.45 -30.56
CA GLU A 199 -20.07 -15.79 -29.47
C GLU A 199 -18.75 -16.51 -29.15
N GLY A 200 -18.01 -16.05 -28.14
CA GLY A 200 -16.86 -16.75 -27.57
C GLY A 200 -17.24 -17.59 -26.34
N GLY A 201 -16.35 -18.48 -25.90
CA GLY A 201 -16.55 -19.26 -24.68
C GLY A 201 -17.52 -20.44 -24.83
N GLU A 202 -18.41 -20.67 -23.86
CA GLU A 202 -19.39 -21.77 -23.89
C GLU A 202 -20.45 -21.60 -24.97
N ASP A 203 -20.72 -20.35 -25.39
CA ASP A 203 -21.69 -20.00 -26.44
C ASP A 203 -21.03 -19.89 -27.83
N GLY A 204 -19.78 -20.33 -27.96
CA GLY A 204 -18.98 -20.30 -29.18
C GLY A 204 -18.64 -21.68 -29.74
N GLY A 205 -17.91 -21.70 -30.85
CA GLY A 205 -17.43 -22.94 -31.48
C GLY A 205 -18.41 -23.60 -32.45
N HIS A 206 -19.54 -22.96 -32.76
CA HIS A 206 -20.40 -23.37 -33.86
C HIS A 206 -19.89 -22.79 -35.18
N LEU A 207 -19.91 -23.60 -36.23
CA LEU A 207 -19.63 -23.12 -37.59
C LEU A 207 -20.82 -22.29 -38.08
N ILE A 208 -20.65 -20.96 -38.13
CA ILE A 208 -21.70 -20.04 -38.61
C ILE A 208 -21.75 -20.06 -40.14
N CYS A 209 -20.58 -19.95 -40.78
CA CYS A 209 -20.43 -20.18 -42.21
C CYS A 209 -18.99 -20.46 -42.60
N ALA A 210 -18.83 -21.09 -43.77
CA ALA A 210 -17.54 -21.23 -44.42
C ALA A 210 -17.69 -20.98 -45.91
N GLY A 211 -16.70 -20.32 -46.52
CA GLY A 211 -16.77 -19.94 -47.93
C GLY A 211 -15.74 -18.87 -48.29
N THR A 212 -15.84 -18.36 -49.52
CA THR A 212 -15.07 -17.19 -49.95
C THR A 212 -15.43 -15.95 -49.09
N PRO A 213 -14.56 -14.94 -49.02
CA PRO A 213 -14.86 -13.69 -48.32
C PRO A 213 -16.20 -13.06 -48.70
N GLN A 214 -16.59 -13.15 -49.98
CA GLN A 214 -17.87 -12.64 -50.47
C GLN A 214 -19.07 -13.47 -49.97
N GLN A 215 -18.92 -14.79 -49.87
CA GLN A 215 -19.97 -15.68 -49.34
C GLN A 215 -20.16 -15.48 -47.82
N VAL A 216 -19.06 -15.36 -47.06
CA VAL A 216 -19.13 -15.04 -45.62
C VAL A 216 -19.70 -13.63 -45.40
N ALA A 217 -19.28 -12.65 -46.21
CA ALA A 217 -19.87 -11.32 -46.21
C ALA A 217 -21.35 -11.28 -46.64
N ALA A 218 -21.92 -12.33 -47.24
CA ALA A 218 -23.35 -12.40 -47.53
C ALA A 218 -24.17 -12.96 -46.36
N ASN A 219 -23.54 -13.60 -45.37
CA ASN A 219 -24.22 -14.19 -44.24
C ASN A 219 -24.60 -13.11 -43.20
N ALA A 220 -25.89 -13.03 -42.85
CA ALA A 220 -26.41 -12.04 -41.91
C ALA A 220 -26.06 -12.38 -40.45
N ASP A 221 -25.89 -13.67 -40.13
CA ASP A 221 -25.65 -14.18 -38.79
C ASP A 221 -24.15 -14.23 -38.42
N SER A 222 -23.27 -13.93 -39.38
CA SER A 222 -21.83 -13.87 -39.22
C SER A 222 -21.37 -12.47 -38.81
N HIS A 223 -20.78 -12.33 -37.61
CA HIS A 223 -20.13 -11.08 -37.18
C HIS A 223 -18.95 -10.72 -38.09
N THR A 224 -18.15 -11.71 -38.50
CA THR A 224 -17.06 -11.55 -39.46
C THR A 224 -17.59 -11.07 -40.82
N GLY A 225 -18.71 -11.62 -41.29
CA GLY A 225 -19.39 -11.19 -42.50
C GLY A 225 -19.90 -9.75 -42.42
N ALA A 226 -20.45 -9.34 -41.27
CA ALA A 226 -20.86 -7.95 -41.03
C ALA A 226 -19.67 -6.99 -41.08
N ALA A 227 -18.56 -7.34 -40.42
CA ALA A 227 -17.33 -6.56 -40.44
C ALA A 227 -16.72 -6.47 -41.85
N LEU A 228 -16.70 -7.56 -42.61
CA LEU A 228 -16.21 -7.57 -44.00
C LEU A 228 -17.06 -6.70 -44.94
N ARG A 229 -18.40 -6.68 -44.78
CA ARG A 229 -19.29 -5.77 -45.53
C ARG A 229 -18.99 -4.30 -45.22
N GLU A 230 -18.80 -3.98 -43.95
CA GLU A 230 -18.46 -2.61 -43.54
C GLU A 230 -17.07 -2.22 -44.03
N TYR A 231 -16.10 -3.12 -43.96
CA TYR A 231 -14.72 -2.90 -44.40
C TYR A 231 -14.61 -2.67 -45.91
N THR A 232 -15.17 -3.59 -46.71
CA THR A 232 -15.20 -3.46 -48.18
C THR A 232 -16.02 -2.26 -48.62
N GLY A 233 -17.14 -1.98 -47.93
CA GLY A 233 -17.96 -0.79 -48.15
C GLY A 233 -17.25 0.51 -47.79
N ALA A 234 -16.46 0.55 -46.72
CA ALA A 234 -15.66 1.70 -46.33
C ALA A 234 -14.50 1.95 -47.30
N ALA A 235 -13.81 0.89 -47.76
CA ALA A 235 -12.77 0.97 -48.78
C ALA A 235 -13.33 1.49 -50.12
N GLN A 236 -14.50 1.00 -50.55
CA GLN A 236 -15.18 1.51 -51.74
C GLN A 236 -15.67 2.96 -51.57
N ARG A 237 -16.13 3.37 -50.39
CA ARG A 237 -16.53 4.77 -50.10
C ARG A 237 -15.35 5.73 -50.07
N LEU A 238 -14.19 5.30 -49.52
CA LEU A 238 -12.94 6.06 -49.52
C LEU A 238 -12.39 6.28 -50.94
N LEU A 239 -12.57 5.30 -51.83
CA LEU A 239 -12.20 5.40 -53.24
C LEU A 239 -13.21 6.18 -54.11
N SER A 240 -14.46 6.32 -53.67
CA SER A 240 -15.55 6.92 -54.48
C SER A 240 -16.09 8.26 -53.98
N THR A 241 -15.66 8.80 -52.83
CA THR A 241 -16.20 10.07 -52.31
C THR A 241 -15.18 10.95 -51.59
N ALA A 242 -14.66 11.97 -52.29
CA ALA A 242 -14.35 13.27 -51.71
C ALA A 242 -15.65 14.11 -51.58
N PRO A 243 -15.69 15.15 -50.72
CA PRO A 243 -16.46 15.22 -49.48
C PRO A 243 -17.91 15.76 -49.62
N ARG A 244 -18.81 15.42 -48.68
CA ARG A 244 -19.49 16.36 -47.74
C ARG A 244 -20.72 15.76 -47.02
N GLN A 245 -20.70 15.98 -45.71
CA GLN A 245 -21.80 16.31 -44.78
C GLN A 245 -22.67 15.24 -44.10
N ARG A 246 -22.52 15.32 -42.75
CA ARG A 246 -23.54 15.37 -41.69
C ARG A 246 -24.21 14.05 -41.28
N SER A 247 -23.53 13.32 -40.40
CA SER A 247 -24.21 12.40 -39.50
C SER A 247 -25.02 13.20 -38.47
N ARG A 248 -26.32 12.92 -38.41
CA ARG A 248 -27.13 13.19 -37.22
C ARG A 248 -26.61 12.25 -36.14
N ARG A 249 -25.85 12.79 -35.18
CA ARG A 249 -25.51 12.12 -33.93
C ARG A 249 -26.81 11.63 -33.28
N LYS A 250 -26.94 10.31 -33.11
CA LYS A 250 -27.74 9.75 -31.99
C LYS A 250 -27.22 10.39 -30.70
N PRO A 251 -28.08 10.71 -29.72
CA PRO A 251 -27.58 11.20 -28.45
C PRO A 251 -26.63 10.16 -27.87
N ALA A 252 -25.43 10.60 -27.51
CA ALA A 252 -24.50 9.76 -26.75
C ALA A 252 -25.27 9.19 -25.55
N SER A 253 -25.15 7.89 -25.29
CA SER A 253 -25.43 7.38 -23.96
C SER A 253 -24.67 8.27 -22.97
N ALA A 254 -25.37 8.82 -21.99
CA ALA A 254 -24.79 9.76 -21.04
C ALA A 254 -23.55 9.11 -20.40
N ASN A 255 -22.40 9.79 -20.42
CA ASN A 255 -21.16 9.32 -19.79
C ASN A 255 -21.30 9.38 -18.26
N ALA A 256 -22.13 8.52 -17.69
CA ALA A 256 -22.51 8.51 -16.29
C ALA A 256 -22.81 7.08 -15.80
N ILE A 257 -22.63 6.87 -14.49
CA ILE A 257 -23.12 5.71 -13.77
C ILE A 257 -24.58 6.01 -13.41
N ALA A 258 -25.52 5.23 -13.94
CA ALA A 258 -26.95 5.40 -13.69
C ALA A 258 -27.42 4.34 -12.70
N VAL A 259 -27.98 4.79 -11.58
CA VAL A 259 -28.60 3.94 -10.56
C VAL A 259 -30.11 4.14 -10.64
N HIS A 260 -30.86 3.07 -10.83
CA HIS A 260 -32.31 3.09 -10.93
C HIS A 260 -32.93 2.47 -9.68
N HIS A 261 -33.83 3.23 -9.04
CA HIS A 261 -34.73 2.70 -8.01
C HIS A 261 -34.02 1.99 -6.85
N ALA A 262 -33.05 2.65 -6.24
CA ALA A 262 -32.34 2.15 -5.07
C ALA A 262 -33.18 2.21 -3.79
N ARG A 263 -33.23 1.08 -3.07
CA ARG A 263 -34.01 0.89 -1.83
C ARG A 263 -33.19 0.34 -0.66
N GLU A 264 -31.88 0.17 -0.85
CA GLU A 264 -30.98 -0.28 0.20
C GLU A 264 -31.11 0.60 1.47
N HIS A 265 -31.16 -0.05 2.63
CA HIS A 265 -31.35 0.58 3.94
C HIS A 265 -32.54 1.56 4.04
N ASN A 266 -32.27 2.87 4.09
CA ASN A 266 -33.30 3.90 4.26
C ASN A 266 -33.63 4.64 2.96
N LEU A 267 -33.09 4.21 1.81
CA LEU A 267 -33.33 4.86 0.52
C LEU A 267 -34.78 4.66 0.05
N LYS A 268 -35.40 5.73 -0.42
CA LYS A 268 -36.82 5.76 -0.82
C LYS A 268 -36.98 5.61 -2.33
N ASN A 269 -36.55 4.47 -2.86
CA ASN A 269 -36.67 4.14 -4.27
C ASN A 269 -36.01 5.18 -5.21
N VAL A 270 -34.79 5.56 -4.87
CA VAL A 270 -34.06 6.70 -5.45
C VAL A 270 -33.40 6.33 -6.77
N SER A 271 -33.55 7.17 -7.78
CA SER A 271 -32.75 7.12 -9.01
C SER A 271 -31.76 8.29 -9.06
N LEU A 272 -30.51 8.02 -9.41
CA LEU A 272 -29.45 9.03 -9.48
C LEU A 272 -28.44 8.73 -10.58
N GLU A 273 -27.74 9.77 -11.02
CA GLU A 273 -26.65 9.69 -11.99
C GLU A 273 -25.37 10.26 -11.39
N VAL A 274 -24.26 9.53 -11.54
CA VAL A 274 -22.91 9.96 -11.19
C VAL A 274 -22.11 10.14 -12.47
N PRO A 275 -21.73 11.37 -12.85
CA PRO A 275 -20.92 11.60 -14.04
C PRO A 275 -19.59 10.83 -13.99
N ARG A 276 -19.22 10.19 -15.10
CA ARG A 276 -17.91 9.52 -15.23
C ARG A 276 -16.80 10.55 -15.44
N ASP A 277 -15.60 10.16 -15.05
CA ASP A 277 -14.35 10.92 -15.22
C ASP A 277 -14.35 12.28 -14.52
N LYS A 278 -15.11 12.37 -13.41
CA LYS A 278 -15.33 13.60 -12.65
C LYS A 278 -15.23 13.39 -11.15
N LEU A 279 -14.97 14.48 -10.43
CA LEU A 279 -15.10 14.53 -8.98
C LEU A 279 -16.56 14.81 -8.58
N THR A 280 -17.24 13.76 -8.10
CA THR A 280 -18.58 13.82 -7.53
C THR A 280 -18.54 13.75 -6.00
N VAL A 281 -19.18 14.70 -5.32
CA VAL A 281 -19.33 14.67 -3.86
C VAL A 281 -20.76 14.29 -3.49
N ILE A 282 -20.91 13.26 -2.65
CA ILE A 282 -22.17 12.91 -2.00
C ILE A 282 -22.18 13.55 -0.61
N THR A 283 -23.13 14.44 -0.36
CA THR A 283 -23.26 15.20 0.88
C THR A 283 -24.66 15.10 1.46
N GLY A 284 -24.87 15.68 2.64
CA GLY A 284 -26.14 15.63 3.38
C GLY A 284 -25.95 15.44 4.88
N VAL A 285 -27.02 15.49 5.66
CA VAL A 285 -26.94 15.34 7.13
C VAL A 285 -26.48 13.94 7.57
N SER A 286 -25.97 13.80 8.80
CA SER A 286 -25.57 12.49 9.35
C SER A 286 -26.76 11.52 9.31
N GLY A 287 -26.60 10.32 8.75
CA GLY A 287 -27.68 9.34 8.60
C GLY A 287 -28.66 9.57 7.42
N SER A 288 -28.35 10.44 6.45
CA SER A 288 -29.22 10.69 5.29
C SER A 288 -29.22 9.61 4.20
N GLY A 289 -28.29 8.65 4.24
CA GLY A 289 -28.15 7.58 3.23
C GLY A 289 -26.90 7.68 2.33
N LYS A 290 -25.94 8.56 2.65
CA LYS A 290 -24.74 8.80 1.81
C LYS A 290 -23.84 7.58 1.67
N SER A 291 -23.47 6.96 2.80
CA SER A 291 -22.63 5.77 2.82
C SER A 291 -23.34 4.59 2.15
N THR A 292 -24.67 4.53 2.22
CA THR A 292 -25.47 3.53 1.50
C THR A 292 -25.34 3.65 -0.01
N VAL A 293 -25.47 4.86 -0.56
CA VAL A 293 -25.24 5.07 -2.00
C VAL A 293 -23.79 4.76 -2.38
N ALA A 294 -22.83 5.25 -1.61
CA ALA A 294 -21.42 5.13 -1.96
C ALA A 294 -20.87 3.70 -1.79
N PHE A 295 -21.05 3.08 -0.64
CA PHE A 295 -20.41 1.81 -0.27
C PHE A 295 -21.32 0.61 -0.51
N ASP A 296 -22.53 0.65 0.02
CA ASP A 296 -23.44 -0.50 -0.03
C ASP A 296 -24.01 -0.72 -1.45
N ILE A 297 -24.07 0.34 -2.27
CA ILE A 297 -24.53 0.26 -3.66
C ILE A 297 -23.38 0.36 -4.66
N LEU A 298 -22.74 1.53 -4.79
CA LEU A 298 -21.76 1.74 -5.87
C LEU A 298 -20.53 0.84 -5.68
N PHE A 299 -19.89 0.88 -4.51
CA PHE A 299 -18.70 0.05 -4.27
C PHE A 299 -19.05 -1.44 -4.39
N ALA A 300 -20.07 -1.90 -3.65
CA ALA A 300 -20.47 -3.31 -3.65
C ALA A 300 -20.76 -3.84 -5.06
N GLU A 301 -21.53 -3.10 -5.86
CA GLU A 301 -21.88 -3.54 -7.21
C GLU A 301 -20.68 -3.54 -8.17
N GLY A 302 -19.82 -2.50 -8.11
CA GLY A 302 -18.62 -2.43 -8.94
C GLY A 302 -17.61 -3.54 -8.60
N GLN A 303 -17.46 -3.85 -7.30
CA GLN A 303 -16.58 -4.91 -6.83
C GLN A 303 -17.14 -6.27 -7.23
N ARG A 304 -18.44 -6.51 -7.00
CA ARG A 304 -19.12 -7.76 -7.37
C ARG A 304 -18.97 -8.06 -8.85
N ARG A 305 -19.28 -7.11 -9.73
CA ARG A 305 -19.16 -7.28 -11.19
C ARG A 305 -17.72 -7.57 -11.63
N TYR A 306 -16.74 -6.90 -11.01
CA TYR A 306 -15.33 -7.17 -11.28
C TYR A 306 -14.92 -8.59 -10.84
N LEU A 307 -15.32 -9.01 -9.64
CA LEU A 307 -15.01 -10.35 -9.13
C LEU A 307 -15.71 -11.46 -9.93
N GLU A 308 -16.90 -11.20 -10.45
CA GLU A 308 -17.62 -12.14 -11.33
C GLU A 308 -16.90 -12.34 -12.67
N SER A 309 -16.10 -11.37 -13.12
CA SER A 309 -15.28 -11.49 -14.33
C SER A 309 -14.01 -12.33 -14.14
N LEU A 310 -13.65 -12.68 -12.90
CA LEU A 310 -12.49 -13.54 -12.64
C LEU A 310 -12.74 -14.98 -13.14
N ASN A 311 -11.65 -15.73 -13.34
CA ASN A 311 -11.75 -17.13 -13.77
C ASN A 311 -12.47 -18.00 -12.72
N ALA A 312 -12.99 -19.16 -13.15
CA ALA A 312 -13.81 -20.03 -12.30
C ALA A 312 -13.08 -20.50 -11.03
N TYR A 313 -11.75 -20.72 -11.12
CA TYR A 313 -10.92 -21.10 -9.97
C TYR A 313 -10.87 -19.97 -8.91
N ALA A 314 -10.59 -18.73 -9.32
CA ALA A 314 -10.55 -17.59 -8.40
C ALA A 314 -11.92 -17.32 -7.76
N ARG A 315 -13.02 -17.54 -8.50
CA ARG A 315 -14.39 -17.41 -7.98
C ARG A 315 -14.72 -18.43 -6.88
N GLN A 316 -14.08 -19.60 -6.84
CA GLN A 316 -14.29 -20.56 -5.74
C GLN A 316 -13.79 -20.04 -4.38
N PHE A 317 -12.78 -19.16 -4.40
CA PHE A 317 -12.17 -18.60 -3.19
C PHE A 317 -12.73 -17.22 -2.82
N VAL A 318 -13.39 -16.54 -3.75
CA VAL A 318 -13.91 -15.20 -3.56
C VAL A 318 -15.43 -15.25 -3.65
N GLN A 319 -16.10 -15.35 -2.50
CA GLN A 319 -17.55 -15.24 -2.43
C GLN A 319 -17.97 -13.79 -2.75
N PRO A 320 -18.84 -13.56 -3.75
CA PRO A 320 -19.32 -12.22 -4.06
C PRO A 320 -20.12 -11.65 -2.86
N ALA A 321 -20.06 -10.34 -2.68
CA ALA A 321 -20.96 -9.65 -1.74
C ALA A 321 -22.44 -9.87 -2.12
N SER A 322 -23.34 -9.74 -1.14
CA SER A 322 -24.78 -9.73 -1.40
C SER A 322 -25.14 -8.65 -2.42
N ARG A 323 -26.05 -8.94 -3.33
CA ARG A 323 -26.53 -7.95 -4.30
C ARG A 323 -27.25 -6.81 -3.57
N PRO A 324 -26.96 -5.54 -3.87
CA PRO A 324 -27.71 -4.41 -3.30
C PRO A 324 -29.15 -4.39 -3.84
N ASP A 325 -30.08 -3.88 -3.03
CA ASP A 325 -31.49 -3.69 -3.41
C ASP A 325 -31.66 -2.45 -4.32
N VAL A 326 -31.50 -2.71 -5.61
CA VAL A 326 -31.64 -1.75 -6.72
C VAL A 326 -32.29 -2.46 -7.91
N ASP A 327 -33.03 -1.73 -8.75
CA ASP A 327 -33.59 -2.34 -9.97
C ASP A 327 -32.52 -2.58 -11.03
N ALA A 328 -31.67 -1.57 -11.27
CA ALA A 328 -30.59 -1.66 -12.24
C ALA A 328 -29.51 -0.62 -11.98
N ILE A 329 -28.27 -1.00 -12.31
CA ILE A 329 -27.11 -0.09 -12.35
C ILE A 329 -26.41 -0.24 -13.70
N PHE A 330 -26.22 0.88 -14.40
CA PHE A 330 -25.56 0.93 -15.71
C PHE A 330 -24.29 1.77 -15.65
N GLY A 331 -23.31 1.42 -16.47
CA GLY A 331 -22.09 2.22 -16.62
C GLY A 331 -21.16 2.23 -15.41
N ILE A 332 -21.28 1.31 -14.46
CA ILE A 332 -20.39 1.24 -13.30
C ILE A 332 -19.00 0.66 -13.70
N PRO A 333 -17.88 1.37 -13.47
CA PRO A 333 -16.53 0.82 -13.66
C PRO A 333 -16.14 -0.10 -12.49
N PRO A 334 -15.00 -0.80 -12.56
CA PRO A 334 -14.38 -1.41 -11.38
C PRO A 334 -14.20 -0.38 -10.26
N THR A 335 -14.58 -0.73 -9.04
CA THR A 335 -14.58 0.20 -7.90
C THR A 335 -13.46 -0.11 -6.92
N VAL A 336 -12.93 0.94 -6.29
CA VAL A 336 -11.96 0.86 -5.20
C VAL A 336 -12.43 1.74 -4.05
N ALA A 337 -12.74 1.14 -2.91
CA ALA A 337 -13.11 1.85 -1.70
C ALA A 337 -11.89 2.25 -0.85
N ILE A 338 -11.88 3.49 -0.38
CA ILE A 338 -10.92 4.04 0.58
C ILE A 338 -11.70 4.49 1.82
N GLU A 339 -12.07 3.49 2.64
CA GLU A 339 -12.80 3.66 3.89
C GLU A 339 -11.90 3.93 5.10
N GLN A 340 -12.50 4.49 6.15
CA GLN A 340 -11.85 4.68 7.45
C GLN A 340 -11.78 3.40 8.29
N ARG A 341 -12.71 2.46 8.06
CA ARG A 341 -13.04 1.37 9.01
C ARG A 341 -12.39 0.02 8.72
N THR A 342 -11.69 -0.13 7.60
CA THR A 342 -11.02 -1.41 7.29
C THR A 342 -9.79 -1.65 8.17
N SER A 343 -9.57 -2.92 8.55
CA SER A 343 -8.52 -3.44 9.44
C SER A 343 -7.25 -2.57 9.51
N ARG A 344 -7.02 -1.93 10.65
CA ARG A 344 -5.70 -1.38 10.98
C ARG A 344 -4.72 -2.55 10.93
N GLY A 345 -3.73 -2.48 10.04
CA GLY A 345 -2.72 -3.53 9.91
C GLY A 345 -2.09 -3.86 11.28
N GLY A 346 -1.69 -5.12 11.48
CA GLY A 346 -1.03 -5.56 12.71
C GLY A 346 0.30 -4.85 12.97
N ARG A 347 0.95 -5.12 14.10
CA ARG A 347 2.22 -4.45 14.47
C ARG A 347 3.35 -4.65 13.45
N LYS A 348 3.30 -5.72 12.67
CA LYS A 348 4.22 -5.99 11.56
C LYS A 348 3.95 -5.14 10.32
N SER A 349 2.74 -4.62 10.15
CA SER A 349 2.45 -3.66 9.09
C SER A 349 3.06 -2.31 9.43
N THR A 350 3.84 -1.74 8.52
CA THR A 350 4.45 -0.41 8.63
C THR A 350 4.00 0.49 7.49
N VAL A 351 4.34 1.78 7.56
CA VAL A 351 4.16 2.71 6.44
C VAL A 351 4.85 2.15 5.19
N ALA A 352 6.07 1.62 5.30
CA ALA A 352 6.84 1.06 4.19
C ALA A 352 6.16 -0.16 3.54
N THR A 353 5.59 -1.07 4.33
CA THR A 353 4.94 -2.27 3.77
C THR A 353 3.60 -1.94 3.13
N THR A 354 2.83 -1.05 3.76
CA THR A 354 1.48 -0.66 3.27
C THR A 354 1.56 0.14 1.97
N THR A 355 2.66 0.85 1.74
CA THR A 355 2.94 1.63 0.52
C THR A 355 3.77 0.86 -0.50
N GLU A 356 4.11 -0.38 -0.17
CA GLU A 356 5.02 -1.28 -0.90
C GLU A 356 6.45 -0.75 -1.13
N ILE A 357 6.79 0.43 -0.60
CA ILE A 357 8.17 0.97 -0.60
C ILE A 357 9.15 -0.06 -0.06
N TYR A 358 8.75 -0.82 0.96
CA TYR A 358 9.59 -1.87 1.54
C TYR A 358 9.93 -2.98 0.53
N HIS A 359 9.04 -3.32 -0.41
CA HIS A 359 9.32 -4.36 -1.41
C HIS A 359 10.43 -3.92 -2.37
N PHE A 360 10.39 -2.67 -2.82
CA PHE A 360 11.44 -2.09 -3.66
C PHE A 360 12.76 -1.95 -2.91
N LEU A 361 12.73 -1.55 -1.63
CA LEU A 361 13.92 -1.54 -0.78
C LEU A 361 14.52 -2.94 -0.62
N ARG A 362 13.70 -3.97 -0.37
CA ARG A 362 14.18 -5.36 -0.29
C ARG A 362 14.86 -5.78 -1.59
N LEU A 363 14.26 -5.47 -2.74
CA LEU A 363 14.83 -5.79 -4.03
C LEU A 363 16.17 -5.06 -4.25
N LEU A 364 16.25 -3.77 -3.91
CA LEU A 364 17.49 -2.99 -3.96
C LEU A 364 18.60 -3.64 -3.13
N PHE A 365 18.29 -4.05 -1.90
CA PHE A 365 19.24 -4.68 -0.98
C PHE A 365 19.67 -6.08 -1.43
N VAL A 366 18.78 -6.86 -2.02
CA VAL A 366 19.13 -8.18 -2.59
C VAL A 366 20.08 -8.03 -3.77
N LYS A 367 19.86 -7.02 -4.63
CA LYS A 367 20.61 -6.87 -5.88
C LYS A 367 21.91 -6.08 -5.73
N LEU A 368 21.92 -5.04 -4.90
CA LEU A 368 23.05 -4.11 -4.74
C LEU A 368 23.66 -4.11 -3.33
N GLY A 369 23.05 -4.78 -2.36
CA GLY A 369 23.57 -4.82 -1.00
C GLY A 369 24.81 -5.70 -0.86
N THR A 370 25.84 -5.19 -0.18
CA THR A 370 26.99 -5.98 0.22
C THR A 370 26.68 -6.69 1.53
N GLN A 371 26.75 -8.02 1.55
CA GLN A 371 26.57 -8.81 2.76
C GLN A 371 27.86 -8.76 3.60
N TYR A 372 27.75 -8.43 4.89
CA TYR A 372 28.86 -8.52 5.83
C TYR A 372 28.65 -9.68 6.81
N CYS A 373 29.73 -10.25 7.34
CA CYS A 373 29.64 -11.15 8.48
C CYS A 373 29.11 -10.39 9.72
N PRO A 374 28.03 -10.84 10.38
CA PRO A 374 27.52 -10.18 11.59
C PRO A 374 28.53 -10.14 12.74
N ASP A 375 29.42 -11.15 12.80
CA ASP A 375 30.38 -11.33 13.88
C ASP A 375 31.71 -10.61 13.57
N CYS A 376 32.19 -10.68 12.32
CA CYS A 376 33.51 -10.14 11.93
C CYS A 376 33.44 -8.80 11.21
N ASN A 377 32.28 -8.38 10.71
CA ASN A 377 32.08 -7.16 9.93
C ASN A 377 32.98 -7.06 8.68
N VAL A 378 33.27 -8.19 8.03
CA VAL A 378 34.03 -8.29 6.78
C VAL A 378 33.07 -8.59 5.61
N PRO A 379 33.25 -7.99 4.42
CA PRO A 379 32.37 -8.23 3.27
C PRO A 379 32.45 -9.67 2.76
N ILE A 380 31.30 -10.22 2.36
CA ILE A 380 31.10 -11.58 1.87
C ILE A 380 30.81 -11.53 0.37
N GLU A 381 31.75 -11.99 -0.44
CA GLU A 381 31.63 -12.04 -1.89
C GLU A 381 31.98 -13.45 -2.39
N ALA A 382 31.19 -13.99 -3.32
CA ALA A 382 31.57 -15.20 -4.05
C ALA A 382 32.41 -14.82 -5.26
N GLN A 383 33.55 -15.50 -5.46
CA GLN A 383 34.41 -15.27 -6.60
C GLN A 383 34.47 -16.54 -7.45
N SER A 384 34.30 -16.42 -8.77
CA SER A 384 34.48 -17.59 -9.64
C SER A 384 35.94 -18.05 -9.62
N THR A 385 36.20 -19.34 -9.85
CA THR A 385 37.57 -19.88 -9.96
C THR A 385 38.40 -19.09 -10.98
N GLU A 386 37.79 -18.71 -12.10
CA GLU A 386 38.43 -17.91 -13.14
C GLU A 386 38.70 -16.46 -12.69
N THR A 387 37.82 -15.87 -11.87
CA THR A 387 38.03 -14.55 -11.26
C THR A 387 39.19 -14.57 -10.27
N ILE A 388 39.27 -15.61 -9.43
CA ILE A 388 40.38 -15.81 -8.51
C ILE A 388 41.68 -15.99 -9.32
N LEU A 389 41.67 -16.81 -10.37
CA LEU A 389 42.81 -17.02 -11.26
C LEU A 389 43.28 -15.71 -11.91
N ALA A 390 42.37 -14.95 -12.54
CA ALA A 390 42.67 -13.68 -13.18
C ALA A 390 43.24 -12.65 -12.18
N ARG A 391 42.69 -12.62 -10.97
CA ARG A 391 43.18 -11.76 -9.89
C ARG A 391 44.59 -12.14 -9.44
N LEU A 392 44.86 -13.44 -9.29
CA LEU A 392 46.20 -13.94 -8.95
C LEU A 392 47.22 -13.60 -10.05
N LEU A 393 46.85 -13.79 -11.32
CA LEU A 393 47.66 -13.42 -12.49
C LEU A 393 47.99 -11.92 -12.54
N ARG A 394 47.05 -11.07 -12.10
CA ARG A 394 47.21 -9.62 -12.06
C ARG A 394 48.04 -9.15 -10.86
N GLU A 395 47.71 -9.58 -9.65
CA GLU A 395 48.28 -9.05 -8.40
C GLU A 395 49.65 -9.65 -8.07
N TYR A 396 49.88 -10.91 -8.44
CA TYR A 396 51.12 -11.62 -8.10
C TYR A 396 52.05 -11.83 -9.31
N ARG A 397 51.83 -11.11 -10.42
CA ARG A 397 52.62 -11.24 -11.65
C ARG A 397 54.13 -11.15 -11.39
N GLY A 398 54.86 -12.19 -11.80
CA GLY A 398 56.31 -12.29 -11.63
C GLY A 398 56.77 -12.65 -10.21
N GLN A 399 55.87 -12.95 -9.28
CA GLN A 399 56.16 -13.44 -7.93
C GLN A 399 55.96 -14.96 -7.84
N THR A 400 56.62 -15.59 -6.88
CA THR A 400 56.36 -16.98 -6.49
C THR A 400 55.37 -16.97 -5.33
N ILE A 401 54.27 -17.70 -5.48
CA ILE A 401 53.25 -17.84 -4.45
C ILE A 401 53.15 -19.29 -3.99
N SER A 402 52.85 -19.47 -2.70
CA SER A 402 52.50 -20.75 -2.09
C SER A 402 50.99 -20.81 -1.91
N VAL A 403 50.38 -21.89 -2.40
CA VAL A 403 48.93 -22.10 -2.38
C VAL A 403 48.57 -23.13 -1.31
N PHE A 404 47.63 -22.79 -0.45
CA PHE A 404 47.17 -23.59 0.67
C PHE A 404 45.66 -23.86 0.58
N ALA A 405 45.24 -25.05 0.99
CA ALA A 405 43.85 -25.37 1.23
C ALA A 405 43.55 -25.27 2.74
N PRO A 406 42.74 -24.30 3.20
CA PRO A 406 42.40 -24.17 4.61
C PRO A 406 41.47 -25.32 5.03
N LEU A 407 41.94 -26.19 5.94
CA LEU A 407 41.18 -27.33 6.44
C LEU A 407 40.45 -27.01 7.74
N VAL A 408 41.05 -26.15 8.56
CA VAL A 408 40.52 -25.66 9.84
C VAL A 408 40.82 -24.18 9.95
N VAL A 409 39.83 -23.37 10.35
CA VAL A 409 39.98 -21.92 10.55
C VAL A 409 39.39 -21.56 11.90
N ALA A 410 40.23 -21.05 12.82
CA ALA A 410 39.87 -20.61 14.17
C ALA A 410 38.98 -21.60 14.95
N ARG A 411 39.38 -22.87 15.05
CA ARG A 411 38.64 -23.90 15.81
C ARG A 411 39.50 -24.61 16.84
N LYS A 412 38.88 -25.05 17.93
CA LYS A 412 39.52 -25.77 19.03
C LYS A 412 39.55 -27.28 18.77
N GLY A 413 40.68 -27.94 19.00
CA GLY A 413 40.78 -29.39 18.84
C GLY A 413 42.21 -29.94 18.76
N TYR A 414 42.33 -31.27 18.82
CA TYR A 414 43.62 -31.97 18.71
C TYR A 414 44.04 -32.29 17.25
N TYR A 415 43.07 -32.38 16.34
CA TYR A 415 43.24 -32.61 14.90
C TYR A 415 44.11 -33.82 14.48
N THR A 416 44.23 -34.84 15.34
CA THR A 416 45.00 -36.06 15.07
C THR A 416 44.49 -36.83 13.86
N ASP A 417 43.18 -36.89 13.65
CA ASP A 417 42.59 -37.61 12.52
C ASP A 417 42.75 -36.85 11.20
N LEU A 418 42.80 -35.52 11.26
CA LEU A 418 43.10 -34.66 10.12
C LEU A 418 44.55 -34.87 9.64
N ALA A 419 45.49 -34.97 10.57
CA ALA A 419 46.89 -35.25 10.28
C ALA A 419 47.10 -36.65 9.67
N LYS A 420 46.43 -37.68 10.22
CA LYS A 420 46.42 -39.03 9.63
C LYS A 420 45.84 -39.03 8.22
N TRP A 421 44.75 -38.30 7.99
CA TRP A 421 44.15 -38.14 6.67
C TRP A 421 45.12 -37.47 5.68
N ALA A 422 45.81 -36.40 6.11
CA ALA A 422 46.79 -35.70 5.28
C ALA A 422 47.97 -36.62 4.93
N ALA A 423 48.49 -37.38 5.91
CA ALA A 423 49.55 -38.37 5.69
C ALA A 423 49.13 -39.48 4.71
N ALA A 424 47.90 -40.00 4.85
CA ALA A 424 47.36 -41.03 3.95
C ALA A 424 47.20 -40.53 2.50
N LYS A 425 47.02 -39.22 2.31
CA LYS A 425 46.98 -38.57 0.98
C LYS A 425 48.35 -38.12 0.46
N GLY A 426 49.44 -38.50 1.15
CA GLY A 426 50.81 -38.24 0.73
C GLY A 426 51.37 -36.87 1.13
N PHE A 427 50.70 -36.14 2.02
CA PHE A 427 51.22 -34.86 2.53
C PHE A 427 52.08 -35.09 3.77
N SER A 428 53.35 -34.68 3.71
CA SER A 428 54.34 -34.85 4.79
C SER A 428 54.25 -33.79 5.90
N SER A 429 53.59 -32.66 5.64
CA SER A 429 53.43 -31.56 6.59
C SER A 429 52.09 -30.84 6.43
N LEU A 430 51.63 -30.23 7.52
CA LEU A 430 50.51 -29.29 7.57
C LEU A 430 51.02 -27.99 8.19
N ARG A 431 50.51 -26.84 7.75
CA ARG A 431 50.83 -25.57 8.39
C ARG A 431 49.80 -25.29 9.47
N VAL A 432 50.23 -25.26 10.72
CA VAL A 432 49.41 -25.04 11.91
C VAL A 432 49.83 -23.75 12.58
N ASP A 433 48.90 -22.81 12.76
CA ASP A 433 49.13 -21.50 13.40
C ASP A 433 50.32 -20.74 12.78
N GLY A 434 50.51 -20.91 11.46
CA GLY A 434 51.59 -20.30 10.70
C GLY A 434 52.89 -21.11 10.60
N GLU A 435 53.06 -22.18 11.39
CA GLU A 435 54.25 -23.04 11.40
C GLU A 435 54.03 -24.38 10.66
N LEU A 436 55.01 -24.84 9.89
CA LEU A 436 54.94 -26.14 9.19
C LEU A 436 55.28 -27.28 10.15
N LEU A 437 54.30 -28.11 10.48
CA LEU A 437 54.43 -29.26 11.36
C LEU A 437 54.34 -30.58 10.57
N PRO A 438 55.12 -31.62 10.92
CA PRO A 438 55.08 -32.90 10.25
C PRO A 438 53.75 -33.62 10.51
N THR A 439 53.21 -34.31 9.50
CA THR A 439 51.99 -35.14 9.66
C THR A 439 52.26 -36.42 10.43
N VAL A 440 53.52 -36.91 10.40
CA VAL A 440 54.00 -38.07 11.15
C VAL A 440 55.44 -37.82 11.64
N PRO A 441 55.72 -37.83 12.96
CA PRO A 441 54.77 -37.88 14.07
C PRO A 441 54.02 -36.54 14.26
N TRP A 442 52.71 -36.58 14.53
CA TRP A 442 51.89 -35.38 14.73
C TRP A 442 52.10 -34.76 16.12
N PRO A 443 52.40 -33.45 16.24
CA PRO A 443 52.54 -32.76 17.51
C PRO A 443 51.20 -32.61 18.24
N ARG A 444 51.24 -32.57 19.57
CA ARG A 444 50.03 -32.51 20.41
C ARG A 444 49.53 -31.06 20.55
N LEU A 445 48.55 -30.69 19.73
CA LEU A 445 47.89 -29.38 19.79
C LEU A 445 47.04 -29.21 21.06
N ASP A 446 46.85 -27.96 21.50
CA ASP A 446 46.10 -27.62 22.71
C ASP A 446 44.59 -27.57 22.43
N ARG A 447 43.84 -28.55 22.94
CA ARG A 447 42.39 -28.64 22.69
C ARG A 447 41.56 -27.42 23.12
N PHE A 448 42.09 -26.51 23.94
CA PHE A 448 41.34 -25.36 24.43
C PHE A 448 41.65 -24.06 23.69
N LYS A 449 42.69 -24.07 22.84
CA LYS A 449 43.07 -22.96 21.97
C LYS A 449 42.50 -23.15 20.57
N GLU A 450 42.17 -22.04 19.93
CA GLU A 450 41.79 -22.04 18.52
C GLU A 450 43.05 -22.20 17.66
N HIS A 451 42.94 -23.05 16.65
CA HIS A 451 44.01 -23.38 15.73
C HIS A 451 43.56 -23.12 14.28
N ASP A 452 44.48 -22.64 13.45
CA ASP A 452 44.37 -22.56 12.00
C ASP A 452 45.21 -23.68 11.37
N ILE A 453 44.60 -24.53 10.54
CA ILE A 453 45.30 -25.65 9.89
C ILE A 453 45.11 -25.58 8.37
N GLU A 454 46.23 -25.38 7.69
CA GLU A 454 46.34 -25.18 6.26
C GLU A 454 47.11 -26.35 5.62
N LEU A 455 46.60 -26.90 4.53
CA LEU A 455 47.27 -27.94 3.74
C LEU A 455 48.09 -27.30 2.61
N PRO A 456 49.43 -27.48 2.57
CA PRO A 456 50.25 -26.97 1.47
C PRO A 456 49.95 -27.74 0.17
N VAL A 457 49.44 -27.06 -0.85
CA VAL A 457 49.06 -27.68 -2.12
C VAL A 457 50.18 -27.60 -3.15
N GLY A 458 50.92 -26.49 -3.18
CA GLY A 458 52.11 -26.32 -4.01
C GLY A 458 52.52 -24.87 -4.22
N ASP A 459 53.70 -24.68 -4.82
CA ASP A 459 54.28 -23.38 -5.16
C ASP A 459 54.24 -23.16 -6.68
N VAL A 460 54.00 -21.92 -7.12
CA VAL A 460 54.02 -21.57 -8.54
C VAL A 460 54.49 -20.13 -8.77
N ARG A 461 55.32 -19.95 -9.79
CA ARG A 461 55.70 -18.62 -10.28
C ARG A 461 54.66 -18.10 -11.26
N VAL A 462 53.98 -17.02 -10.86
CA VAL A 462 52.86 -16.44 -11.61
C VAL A 462 53.37 -15.74 -12.87
N SER A 463 53.08 -16.32 -14.04
CA SER A 463 53.45 -15.80 -15.37
C SER A 463 52.51 -16.36 -16.44
N ALA A 464 52.43 -15.71 -17.61
CA ALA A 464 51.57 -16.16 -18.72
C ALA A 464 51.92 -17.56 -19.24
N SER A 465 53.21 -17.94 -19.22
CA SER A 465 53.65 -19.28 -19.61
C SER A 465 53.27 -20.38 -18.61
N ASN A 466 53.02 -20.02 -17.34
CA ASN A 466 52.72 -20.96 -16.26
C ASN A 466 51.24 -20.95 -15.83
N GLU A 467 50.36 -20.31 -16.60
CA GLU A 467 48.93 -20.18 -16.28
C GLU A 467 48.26 -21.55 -16.09
N GLY A 468 48.54 -22.52 -16.96
CA GLY A 468 47.99 -23.87 -16.86
C GLY A 468 48.33 -24.56 -15.54
N ALA A 469 49.56 -24.38 -15.04
CA ALA A 469 50.00 -24.94 -13.77
C ALA A 469 49.35 -24.24 -12.57
N LEU A 470 49.21 -22.92 -12.62
CA LEU A 470 48.51 -22.14 -11.59
C LEU A 470 47.02 -22.52 -11.52
N ARG A 471 46.36 -22.70 -12.67
CA ARG A 471 44.96 -23.10 -12.76
C ARG A 471 44.72 -24.47 -12.10
N GLU A 472 45.60 -25.43 -12.37
CA GLU A 472 45.47 -26.77 -11.80
C GLU A 472 45.73 -26.79 -10.29
N LEU A 473 46.74 -26.04 -9.82
CA LEU A 473 46.99 -25.86 -8.37
C LEU A 473 45.81 -25.20 -7.66
N LEU A 474 45.24 -24.15 -8.25
CA LEU A 474 44.08 -23.44 -7.71
C LEU A 474 42.86 -24.37 -7.64
N ARG A 475 42.58 -25.13 -8.71
CA ARG A 475 41.49 -26.11 -8.76
C ARG A 475 41.61 -27.13 -7.64
N ARG A 476 42.80 -27.71 -7.48
CA ARG A 476 43.08 -28.71 -6.44
C ARG A 476 42.98 -28.12 -5.03
N ALA A 477 43.44 -26.89 -4.83
CA ALA A 477 43.36 -26.22 -3.54
C ALA A 477 41.91 -25.90 -3.15
N LEU A 478 41.11 -25.40 -4.09
CA LEU A 478 39.67 -25.17 -3.87
C LEU A 478 38.92 -26.47 -3.61
N GLU A 479 39.24 -27.57 -4.31
CA GLU A 479 38.62 -28.88 -4.07
C GLU A 479 38.91 -29.40 -2.65
N LEU A 480 40.18 -29.36 -2.23
CA LEU A 480 40.60 -29.82 -0.90
C LEU A 480 40.13 -28.89 0.23
N GLY A 481 40.06 -27.58 -0.02
CA GLY A 481 39.60 -26.55 0.90
C GLY A 481 38.09 -26.32 0.88
N LYS A 482 37.31 -27.19 0.22
CA LYS A 482 35.84 -27.10 0.10
C LYS A 482 35.34 -25.73 -0.40
N GLY A 483 35.99 -25.23 -1.45
CA GLY A 483 35.70 -23.93 -2.07
C GLY A 483 36.50 -22.77 -1.50
N MET A 484 37.45 -23.00 -0.59
CA MET A 484 38.34 -21.97 -0.05
C MET A 484 39.80 -22.25 -0.42
N VAL A 485 40.59 -21.18 -0.61
CA VAL A 485 42.02 -21.26 -0.92
C VAL A 485 42.77 -20.09 -0.31
N GLN A 486 43.89 -20.34 0.35
CA GLN A 486 44.77 -19.30 0.87
C GLN A 486 46.05 -19.20 0.03
N VAL A 487 46.54 -17.97 -0.14
CA VAL A 487 47.74 -17.69 -0.92
C VAL A 487 48.70 -16.85 -0.08
N LEU A 488 49.97 -17.24 -0.12
CA LEU A 488 51.08 -16.53 0.51
C LEU A 488 52.14 -16.19 -0.54
N ALA A 489 52.51 -14.91 -0.67
CA ALA A 489 53.60 -14.50 -1.54
C ALA A 489 54.97 -14.71 -0.86
N GLN A 490 55.93 -15.28 -1.59
CA GLN A 490 57.29 -15.43 -1.07
C GLN A 490 58.05 -14.09 -1.14
N PRO A 491 58.77 -13.67 -0.08
CA PRO A 491 59.45 -12.38 -0.04
C PRO A 491 60.67 -12.34 -0.99
N LYS A 492 60.85 -11.22 -1.71
CA LYS A 492 61.97 -11.01 -2.64
C LYS A 492 63.33 -10.74 -1.97
N THR A 493 63.37 -10.45 -0.66
CA THR A 493 64.60 -10.17 0.12
C THR A 493 64.42 -10.52 1.61
N ARG A 494 65.45 -11.06 2.27
CA ARG A 494 65.44 -11.59 3.67
C ARG A 494 65.14 -10.57 4.82
N LEU A 495 64.71 -9.34 4.53
CA LEU A 495 64.64 -8.24 5.52
C LEU A 495 63.32 -7.46 5.58
N ARG A 496 62.16 -8.11 5.41
CA ARG A 496 60.85 -7.50 5.73
C ARG A 496 59.90 -8.48 6.41
N ARG A 497 59.01 -7.93 7.27
CA ARG A 497 57.92 -8.59 8.02
C ARG A 497 57.23 -9.70 7.21
N ALA A 498 56.80 -10.75 7.91
CA ALA A 498 56.09 -11.90 7.35
C ALA A 498 54.96 -11.46 6.39
N PRO A 499 54.89 -12.00 5.17
CA PRO A 499 53.85 -11.66 4.21
C PRO A 499 52.46 -12.04 4.76
N ALA A 500 51.46 -11.19 4.53
CA ALA A 500 50.09 -11.45 4.95
C ALA A 500 49.45 -12.53 4.07
N THR A 501 48.91 -13.59 4.68
CA THR A 501 48.13 -14.62 3.99
C THR A 501 46.82 -14.02 3.47
N GLN A 502 46.45 -14.28 2.21
CA GLN A 502 45.17 -13.87 1.64
C GLN A 502 44.28 -15.09 1.37
N LEU A 503 43.03 -15.05 1.87
CA LEU A 503 42.02 -16.09 1.65
C LEU A 503 41.08 -15.68 0.51
N PHE A 504 40.85 -16.60 -0.42
CA PHE A 504 39.88 -16.52 -1.51
C PHE A 504 38.85 -17.64 -1.35
N SER A 505 37.63 -17.41 -1.83
CA SER A 505 36.54 -18.38 -1.72
C SER A 505 35.65 -18.37 -2.97
N THR A 506 35.36 -19.55 -3.48
CA THR A 506 34.33 -19.79 -4.50
C THR A 506 32.93 -19.91 -3.90
N ALA A 507 32.83 -20.10 -2.58
CA ALA A 507 31.59 -19.99 -1.81
C ALA A 507 31.46 -18.61 -1.15
N ARG A 508 30.25 -18.16 -0.81
CA ARG A 508 30.03 -16.94 0.00
C ARG A 508 30.46 -17.22 1.45
N ALA A 509 31.74 -17.07 1.78
CA ALA A 509 32.26 -17.34 3.11
C ALA A 509 33.02 -16.14 3.69
N CYS A 510 32.96 -15.98 5.01
CA CYS A 510 33.71 -14.95 5.71
C CYS A 510 35.19 -15.28 5.68
N THR A 511 36.00 -14.35 5.17
CA THR A 511 37.46 -14.53 5.09
C THR A 511 38.17 -14.44 6.44
N SER A 512 37.46 -14.04 7.51
CA SER A 512 38.00 -13.98 8.87
C SER A 512 37.66 -15.20 9.72
N CYS A 513 36.41 -15.71 9.67
CA CYS A 513 35.96 -16.80 10.54
C CYS A 513 35.54 -18.08 9.80
N GLY A 514 35.61 -18.10 8.46
CA GLY A 514 35.27 -19.26 7.63
C GLY A 514 33.77 -19.59 7.58
N ARG A 515 32.89 -18.80 8.23
CA ARG A 515 31.43 -19.01 8.19
C ARG A 515 30.92 -18.82 6.76
N SER A 516 30.22 -19.83 6.24
CA SER A 516 29.52 -19.76 4.94
C SER A 516 28.16 -19.07 5.08
N PHE A 517 27.74 -18.40 4.02
CA PHE A 517 26.50 -17.65 3.89
C PHE A 517 25.78 -18.08 2.62
N ASP A 518 24.45 -18.03 2.66
CA ASP A 518 23.62 -18.31 1.48
C ASP A 518 23.56 -17.11 0.53
N ALA A 519 23.02 -17.35 -0.66
CA ALA A 519 22.67 -16.26 -1.56
C ALA A 519 21.62 -15.33 -0.89
N LEU A 520 21.72 -14.03 -1.16
CA LEU A 520 20.75 -13.06 -0.64
C LEU A 520 19.37 -13.35 -1.27
N ASP A 521 18.41 -13.65 -0.41
CA ASP A 521 17.01 -13.90 -0.76
C ASP A 521 16.15 -12.74 -0.23
N PRO A 522 15.18 -12.21 -1.00
CA PRO A 522 14.29 -11.16 -0.52
C PRO A 522 13.59 -11.47 0.80
N ARG A 523 13.34 -12.75 1.12
CA ARG A 523 12.71 -13.20 2.37
C ARG A 523 13.60 -12.92 3.59
N LEU A 524 14.92 -12.86 3.43
CA LEU A 524 15.85 -12.47 4.49
C LEU A 524 15.58 -11.05 5.00
N PHE A 525 15.12 -10.17 4.11
CA PHE A 525 14.79 -8.79 4.45
C PHE A 525 13.32 -8.62 4.86
N SER A 526 12.55 -9.70 4.97
CA SER A 526 11.15 -9.63 5.39
C SER A 526 10.98 -9.98 6.86
N TYR A 527 10.57 -9.01 7.68
CA TYR A 527 10.13 -9.29 9.06
C TYR A 527 8.73 -9.93 9.14
N ASN A 528 8.10 -10.22 7.99
CA ASN A 528 6.91 -11.08 7.88
C ASN A 528 7.27 -12.55 7.58
N SER A 529 8.56 -12.87 7.40
CA SER A 529 9.02 -14.23 7.13
C SER A 529 9.92 -14.73 8.26
N LYS A 530 9.79 -16.03 8.58
CA LYS A 530 10.68 -16.71 9.52
C LYS A 530 12.16 -16.58 9.17
N HIS A 531 12.46 -16.42 7.87
CA HIS A 531 13.82 -16.26 7.36
C HIS A 531 14.44 -14.91 7.69
N GLY A 532 13.65 -13.84 7.86
CA GLY A 532 14.15 -12.49 8.02
C GLY A 532 13.90 -11.85 9.38
N TRP A 533 12.88 -12.30 10.10
CA TRP A 533 12.49 -11.67 11.36
C TRP A 533 13.52 -11.87 12.48
N CYS A 534 13.47 -10.98 13.46
CA CYS A 534 14.19 -11.12 14.71
C CYS A 534 13.62 -12.32 15.49
N PRO A 535 14.44 -13.29 15.93
CA PRO A 535 13.97 -14.46 16.69
C PRO A 535 13.30 -14.13 18.03
N SER A 536 13.57 -12.97 18.63
CA SER A 536 13.04 -12.62 19.96
C SER A 536 11.69 -11.89 19.94
N CYS A 537 11.37 -11.17 18.86
CA CYS A 537 10.09 -10.45 18.73
C CYS A 537 9.27 -10.90 17.52
N TYR A 538 9.76 -11.90 16.79
CA TYR A 538 9.15 -12.46 15.60
C TYR A 538 8.72 -11.40 14.58
N GLY A 539 9.49 -10.31 14.45
CA GLY A 539 9.25 -9.25 13.46
C GLY A 539 8.34 -8.10 13.90
N THR A 540 7.81 -8.11 15.13
CA THR A 540 6.95 -7.03 15.65
C THR A 540 7.73 -5.79 16.07
N GLY A 541 9.02 -5.92 16.39
CA GLY A 541 9.89 -4.83 16.86
C GLY A 541 9.68 -4.44 18.33
N VAL A 542 8.70 -5.03 19.01
CA VAL A 542 8.40 -4.79 20.43
C VAL A 542 8.33 -6.10 21.19
N GLN A 543 8.53 -6.07 22.51
CA GLN A 543 8.22 -7.24 23.33
C GLN A 543 6.73 -7.29 23.65
N LEU A 544 6.10 -8.41 23.28
CA LEU A 544 4.72 -8.76 23.65
C LEU A 544 4.80 -9.96 24.58
N GLU A 545 4.30 -9.83 25.80
CA GLU A 545 4.33 -10.91 26.79
C GLU A 545 3.34 -12.00 26.38
N GLY A 546 3.81 -13.25 26.27
CA GLY A 546 3.00 -14.40 25.84
C GLY A 546 2.89 -14.63 24.33
N PHE A 547 3.56 -13.82 23.49
CA PHE A 547 3.54 -13.97 22.03
C PHE A 547 4.66 -14.90 21.53
N ASP A 548 4.31 -15.89 20.70
CA ASP A 548 5.24 -16.88 20.13
C ASP A 548 5.22 -16.97 18.58
N ASP A 549 6.06 -17.85 18.02
CA ASP A 549 6.16 -18.10 16.56
C ASP A 549 4.84 -18.61 15.94
N GLY A 550 4.08 -19.43 16.67
CA GLY A 550 2.85 -20.05 16.20
C GLY A 550 1.71 -19.03 16.01
N GLN A 551 1.78 -17.91 16.74
CA GLN A 551 0.78 -16.84 16.72
C GLN A 551 1.14 -15.70 15.75
N SER A 552 2.19 -15.88 14.92
CA SER A 552 2.51 -14.95 13.85
C SER A 552 1.37 -14.87 12.83
N GLY A 553 0.79 -13.68 12.66
CA GLY A 553 -0.41 -13.44 11.85
C GLY A 553 -1.66 -13.13 12.68
N GLU A 554 -1.64 -13.43 13.98
CA GLU A 554 -2.74 -13.16 14.91
C GLU A 554 -2.55 -11.84 15.69
N GLU A 555 -1.59 -10.99 15.30
CA GLU A 555 -1.19 -9.82 16.09
C GLU A 555 -2.31 -8.79 16.28
N ILE A 556 -3.33 -8.83 15.41
CA ILE A 556 -4.52 -7.97 15.48
C ILE A 556 -5.28 -8.25 16.79
N TRP A 557 -5.40 -9.51 17.20
CA TRP A 557 -6.08 -9.93 18.42
C TRP A 557 -5.30 -9.53 19.68
N TRP A 558 -3.97 -9.54 19.61
CA TRP A 558 -3.08 -9.15 20.72
C TRP A 558 -3.07 -7.64 20.98
N ASN A 559 -3.35 -6.81 19.96
CA ASN A 559 -3.53 -5.37 20.16
C ASN A 559 -4.76 -5.05 21.02
N GLU A 560 -5.74 -5.95 21.10
CA GLU A 560 -6.99 -5.70 21.84
C GLU A 560 -6.87 -5.93 23.36
N TRP A 561 -5.85 -6.65 23.81
CA TRP A 561 -5.66 -7.06 25.21
C TRP A 561 -4.54 -6.28 25.92
N TRP A 562 -3.71 -5.55 25.16
CA TRP A 562 -2.49 -4.93 25.67
C TRP A 562 -2.65 -3.42 25.93
N GLU A 563 -2.91 -3.03 27.19
CA GLU A 563 -3.00 -1.62 27.63
C GLU A 563 -1.67 -1.04 28.16
N GLY A 564 -0.55 -1.79 28.05
CA GLY A 564 0.77 -1.38 28.56
C GLY A 564 1.69 -0.75 27.51
N GLY A 565 2.66 0.06 27.95
CA GLY A 565 3.75 0.54 27.10
C GLY A 565 4.54 -0.65 26.54
N THR A 566 4.74 -0.69 25.22
CA THR A 566 5.47 -1.77 24.55
C THR A 566 6.93 -1.35 24.35
N PRO A 567 7.88 -1.79 25.21
CA PRO A 567 9.27 -1.45 25.04
C PRO A 567 9.80 -2.04 23.72
N ALA A 568 10.72 -1.30 23.09
CA ALA A 568 11.41 -1.78 21.90
C ALA A 568 12.12 -3.11 22.22
N CYS A 569 12.13 -4.03 21.26
CA CYS A 569 12.79 -5.32 21.43
C CYS A 569 14.30 -5.12 21.64
N PRO A 570 14.90 -5.56 22.76
CA PRO A 570 16.31 -5.32 23.05
C PRO A 570 17.26 -6.08 22.11
N SER A 571 16.84 -7.24 21.58
CA SER A 571 17.67 -8.05 20.69
C SER A 571 17.90 -7.44 19.31
N CYS A 572 16.94 -6.66 18.80
CA CYS A 572 17.05 -5.99 17.50
C CYS A 572 16.95 -4.47 17.60
N ASP A 573 16.89 -3.91 18.81
CA ASP A 573 16.65 -2.49 19.08
C ASP A 573 15.45 -1.93 18.29
N GLY A 574 14.37 -2.70 18.22
CA GLY A 574 13.17 -2.35 17.46
C GLY A 574 13.27 -2.48 15.92
N LYS A 575 14.41 -2.90 15.37
CA LYS A 575 14.65 -3.02 13.91
C LYS A 575 13.95 -4.21 13.24
N ARG A 576 13.28 -5.08 14.01
CA ARG A 576 12.42 -6.20 13.56
C ARG A 576 13.13 -7.35 12.83
N LEU A 577 14.35 -7.16 12.36
CA LEU A 577 15.11 -8.10 11.55
C LEU A 577 16.17 -8.86 12.35
N ARG A 578 16.62 -9.99 11.82
CA ARG A 578 17.76 -10.75 12.36
C ARG A 578 19.12 -10.10 12.04
N PRO A 579 20.18 -10.44 12.78
CA PRO A 579 21.53 -9.89 12.56
C PRO A 579 22.05 -10.07 11.13
N GLU A 580 21.81 -11.22 10.50
CA GLU A 580 22.26 -11.50 9.13
C GLU A 580 21.66 -10.52 8.10
N ALA A 581 20.40 -10.12 8.28
CA ALA A 581 19.75 -9.16 7.40
C ALA A 581 20.26 -7.73 7.66
N LEU A 582 20.49 -7.38 8.92
CA LEU A 582 21.04 -6.07 9.33
C LEU A 582 22.52 -5.91 8.97
N ALA A 583 23.23 -7.01 8.70
CA ALA A 583 24.60 -7.00 8.25
C ALA A 583 24.75 -6.79 6.73
N VAL A 584 23.65 -6.74 5.97
CA VAL A 584 23.71 -6.33 4.56
C VAL A 584 23.59 -4.81 4.48
N ARG A 585 24.54 -4.17 3.77
CA ARG A 585 24.62 -2.71 3.68
C ARG A 585 24.62 -2.24 2.24
N PHE A 586 23.94 -1.13 2.00
CA PHE A 586 23.96 -0.38 0.75
C PHE A 586 24.37 1.06 1.06
N HIS A 587 25.49 1.52 0.49
CA HIS A 587 26.17 2.78 0.90
C HIS A 587 26.30 2.89 2.44
N ASP A 588 26.93 1.89 3.05
CA ASP A 588 27.22 1.77 4.49
C ASP A 588 26.03 1.66 5.46
N HIS A 589 24.79 1.72 4.96
CA HIS A 589 23.59 1.63 5.80
C HIS A 589 22.82 0.34 5.55
N ASN A 590 22.23 -0.23 6.60
CA ASN A 590 21.33 -1.39 6.49
C ASN A 590 19.90 -0.95 6.14
N ILE A 591 19.06 -1.93 5.77
CA ILE A 591 17.68 -1.64 5.35
C ILE A 591 16.84 -0.99 6.44
N ALA A 592 17.07 -1.34 7.71
CA ALA A 592 16.32 -0.80 8.84
C ALA A 592 16.61 0.70 9.05
N GLU A 593 17.86 1.13 8.81
CA GLU A 593 18.26 2.54 8.88
C GLU A 593 17.57 3.38 7.81
N TYR A 594 17.45 2.87 6.57
CA TYR A 594 16.67 3.55 5.54
C TYR A 594 15.19 3.62 5.86
N THR A 595 14.62 2.58 6.49
CA THR A 595 13.22 2.64 6.93
C THR A 595 12.97 3.54 8.14
N ALA A 596 13.99 3.82 8.95
CA ALA A 596 13.86 4.76 10.07
C ALA A 596 13.81 6.24 9.62
N LEU A 597 14.16 6.52 8.36
CA LEU A 597 14.06 7.86 7.79
C LEU A 597 12.60 8.32 7.70
N SER A 598 12.38 9.63 7.85
CA SER A 598 11.10 10.23 7.46
C SER A 598 10.91 10.12 5.95
N VAL A 599 9.66 10.15 5.48
CA VAL A 599 9.34 10.19 4.06
C VAL A 599 10.09 11.32 3.34
N GLU A 600 10.19 12.50 3.97
CA GLU A 600 10.98 13.63 3.46
C GLU A 600 12.48 13.28 3.31
N ALA A 601 13.08 12.69 4.33
CA ALA A 601 14.49 12.33 4.32
C ALA A 601 14.78 11.19 3.34
N ALA A 602 13.87 10.21 3.24
CA ALA A 602 13.97 9.10 2.30
C ALA A 602 13.84 9.58 0.84
N GLU A 603 12.92 10.48 0.53
CA GLU A 603 12.80 11.07 -0.82
C GLU A 603 14.07 11.82 -1.20
N LYS A 604 14.59 12.64 -0.28
CA LYS A 604 15.85 13.35 -0.50
C LYS A 604 17.00 12.39 -0.76
N TRP A 605 17.10 11.30 0.01
CA TRP A 605 18.10 10.26 -0.21
C TRP A 605 17.98 9.62 -1.59
N VAL A 606 16.78 9.19 -2.01
CA VAL A 606 16.54 8.59 -3.34
C VAL A 606 16.85 9.58 -4.47
N ARG A 607 16.58 10.87 -4.28
CA ARG A 607 16.90 11.92 -5.25
C ARG A 607 18.40 12.16 -5.39
N ASP A 608 19.11 12.18 -4.26
CA ASP A 608 20.54 12.50 -4.20
C ASP A 608 21.43 11.27 -4.48
N LEU A 609 20.84 10.07 -4.60
CA LEU A 609 21.54 8.81 -4.87
C LEU A 609 22.22 8.83 -6.24
N LYS A 610 23.55 8.71 -6.25
CA LYS A 610 24.37 8.70 -7.46
C LYS A 610 24.89 7.30 -7.74
N LEU A 611 24.18 6.58 -8.61
CA LEU A 611 24.61 5.26 -9.10
C LEU A 611 25.32 5.40 -10.44
N ARG A 612 26.30 4.54 -10.72
CA ARG A 612 27.06 4.53 -11.98
C ARG A 612 27.18 3.13 -12.55
N GLY A 613 27.23 3.03 -13.87
CA GLY A 613 27.39 1.77 -14.59
C GLY A 613 26.33 0.73 -14.18
N ARG A 614 26.80 -0.48 -13.85
CA ARG A 614 25.96 -1.63 -13.49
C ARG A 614 24.91 -1.35 -12.42
N GLU A 615 25.27 -0.63 -11.36
CA GLU A 615 24.35 -0.33 -10.26
C GLU A 615 23.17 0.54 -10.74
N ALA A 616 23.45 1.50 -11.62
CA ALA A 616 22.44 2.40 -12.15
C ALA A 616 21.44 1.67 -13.04
N ASP A 617 21.89 0.70 -13.83
CA ASP A 617 21.03 -0.07 -14.71
C ASP A 617 20.12 -1.03 -13.94
N ILE A 618 20.64 -1.70 -12.90
CA ILE A 618 19.84 -2.57 -12.02
C ILE A 618 18.81 -1.77 -11.23
N ALA A 619 19.20 -0.63 -10.68
CA ALA A 619 18.34 0.15 -9.81
C ALA A 619 17.41 1.12 -10.55
N ARG A 620 17.52 1.25 -11.88
CA ARG A 620 16.79 2.26 -12.66
C ARG A 620 15.30 2.27 -12.34
N ASP A 621 14.64 1.14 -12.50
CA ASP A 621 13.20 1.02 -12.29
C ASP A 621 12.84 1.06 -10.80
N ILE A 622 13.68 0.48 -9.94
CA ILE A 622 13.52 0.52 -8.49
C ILE A 622 13.50 1.97 -7.97
N ILE A 623 14.44 2.81 -8.43
CA ILE A 623 14.58 4.20 -8.00
C ILE A 623 13.44 5.06 -8.52
N VAL A 624 12.97 4.83 -9.75
CA VAL A 624 11.77 5.50 -10.28
C VAL A 624 10.55 5.18 -9.41
N GLU A 625 10.32 3.91 -9.09
CA GLU A 625 9.20 3.48 -8.26
C GLU A 625 9.28 4.00 -6.82
N LEU A 626 10.47 3.94 -6.20
CA LEU A 626 10.70 4.51 -4.87
C LEU A 626 10.42 6.01 -4.85
N ARG A 627 10.92 6.76 -5.84
CA ARG A 627 10.71 8.22 -5.93
C ARG A 627 9.24 8.56 -6.11
N ASN A 628 8.54 7.86 -6.99
CA ASN A 628 7.11 8.09 -7.24
C ASN A 628 6.30 7.87 -5.95
N ARG A 629 6.49 6.73 -5.26
CA ARG A 629 5.75 6.39 -4.04
C ARG A 629 6.05 7.32 -2.88
N LEU A 630 7.31 7.72 -2.70
CA LEU A 630 7.70 8.71 -1.71
C LEU A 630 7.10 10.09 -2.01
N SER A 631 7.09 10.51 -3.28
CA SER A 631 6.45 11.75 -3.72
C SER A 631 4.95 11.73 -3.41
N PHE A 632 4.24 10.64 -3.71
CA PHE A 632 2.80 10.55 -3.40
C PHE A 632 2.52 10.66 -1.90
N LEU A 633 3.37 10.09 -1.03
CA LEU A 633 3.25 10.28 0.42
C LEU A 633 3.46 11.73 0.85
N GLN A 634 4.37 12.46 0.19
CA GLN A 634 4.55 13.89 0.44
C GLN A 634 3.34 14.71 -0.04
N GLU A 635 2.79 14.40 -1.21
CA GLU A 635 1.62 15.07 -1.79
C GLU A 635 0.37 14.97 -0.90
N VAL A 636 0.18 13.83 -0.22
CA VAL A 636 -0.92 13.66 0.75
C VAL A 636 -0.57 14.20 2.16
N GLY A 637 0.57 14.89 2.33
CA GLY A 637 0.94 15.53 3.60
C GLY A 637 1.42 14.56 4.68
N LEU A 638 2.08 13.46 4.31
CA LEU A 638 2.64 12.46 5.23
C LEU A 638 4.18 12.49 5.30
N SER A 639 4.80 13.59 4.86
CA SER A 639 6.25 13.79 4.83
C SER A 639 6.96 13.55 6.18
N TYR A 640 6.25 13.78 7.29
CA TYR A 640 6.78 13.66 8.65
C TYR A 640 6.81 12.23 9.21
N LEU A 641 6.14 11.27 8.56
CA LEU A 641 6.12 9.87 8.99
C LEU A 641 7.44 9.20 8.71
N THR A 642 7.90 8.32 9.61
CA THR A 642 8.97 7.37 9.29
C THR A 642 8.41 6.15 8.58
N LEU A 643 9.21 5.55 7.69
CA LEU A 643 8.77 4.39 6.90
C LEU A 643 8.54 3.14 7.78
N ASP A 644 9.26 3.02 8.90
CA ASP A 644 9.15 1.93 9.87
C ASP A 644 8.02 2.09 10.90
N ARG A 645 7.29 3.22 10.88
CA ARG A 645 6.19 3.49 11.82
C ARG A 645 5.12 2.41 11.70
N ALA A 646 4.77 1.80 12.83
CA ALA A 646 3.81 0.69 12.87
C ALA A 646 2.37 1.16 12.61
N ALA A 647 1.63 0.39 11.82
CA ALA A 647 0.26 0.71 11.41
C ALA A 647 -0.72 0.96 12.58
N PRO A 648 -0.68 0.24 13.72
CA PRO A 648 -1.55 0.53 14.86
C PRO A 648 -1.36 1.90 15.50
N THR A 649 -0.20 2.54 15.29
CA THR A 649 0.13 3.86 15.84
C THR A 649 -0.33 5.01 14.95
N LEU A 650 -0.89 4.71 13.77
CA LEU A 650 -1.42 5.70 12.84
C LEU A 650 -2.84 6.11 13.26
N SER A 651 -3.13 7.41 13.12
CA SER A 651 -4.50 7.92 13.15
C SER A 651 -5.30 7.40 11.96
N GLY A 652 -6.65 7.46 12.04
CA GLY A 652 -7.53 7.07 10.93
C GLY A 652 -7.20 7.82 9.64
N GLY A 653 -7.05 9.15 9.72
CA GLY A 653 -6.68 9.99 8.57
C GLY A 653 -5.24 9.74 8.04
N GLU A 654 -4.27 9.35 8.89
CA GLU A 654 -2.95 8.92 8.40
C GLU A 654 -3.04 7.61 7.62
N ALA A 655 -3.75 6.61 8.14
CA ALA A 655 -3.93 5.32 7.48
C ALA A 655 -4.68 5.45 6.15
N GLN A 656 -5.72 6.27 6.11
CA GLN A 656 -6.50 6.54 4.90
C GLN A 656 -5.64 7.19 3.80
N ARG A 657 -4.84 8.22 4.17
CA ARG A 657 -3.95 8.89 3.23
C ARG A 657 -2.81 8.01 2.74
N ILE A 658 -2.30 7.11 3.57
CA ILE A 658 -1.34 6.07 3.13
C ILE A 658 -1.97 5.19 2.05
N ARG A 659 -3.21 4.74 2.25
CA ARG A 659 -3.92 3.94 1.26
C ARG A 659 -4.17 4.73 -0.03
N LEU A 660 -4.56 6.00 0.07
CA LEU A 660 -4.69 6.89 -1.10
C LEU A 660 -3.36 7.03 -1.86
N ALA A 661 -2.26 7.25 -1.15
CA ALA A 661 -0.93 7.33 -1.75
C ALA A 661 -0.51 6.01 -2.44
N ALA A 662 -0.84 4.87 -1.85
CA ALA A 662 -0.61 3.57 -2.48
C ALA A 662 -1.41 3.41 -3.79
N GLN A 663 -2.66 3.88 -3.83
CA GLN A 663 -3.50 3.84 -5.02
C GLN A 663 -3.05 4.83 -6.11
N LEU A 664 -2.49 5.98 -5.75
CA LEU A 664 -1.85 6.88 -6.72
C LEU A 664 -0.68 6.22 -7.45
N GLY A 665 0.03 5.32 -6.74
CA GLY A 665 1.15 4.55 -7.25
C GLY A 665 0.80 3.46 -8.26
N SER A 666 -0.44 2.95 -8.27
CA SER A 666 -0.84 1.86 -9.17
C SER A 666 -1.16 2.32 -10.61
N ASN A 667 -1.15 3.64 -10.86
CA ASN A 667 -1.35 4.28 -12.17
C ASN A 667 -2.57 3.76 -12.97
N LEU A 668 -3.64 3.39 -12.28
CA LEU A 668 -4.86 2.86 -12.89
C LEU A 668 -5.66 3.98 -13.61
N ARG A 669 -6.37 3.59 -14.68
CA ARG A 669 -7.31 4.42 -15.45
C ARG A 669 -8.65 3.70 -15.58
N GLY A 670 -9.74 4.46 -15.70
CA GLY A 670 -11.09 3.91 -15.83
C GLY A 670 -11.63 3.28 -14.54
N VAL A 671 -11.04 3.60 -13.38
CA VAL A 671 -11.48 3.10 -12.07
C VAL A 671 -12.42 4.11 -11.40
N CYS A 672 -13.40 3.62 -10.66
CA CYS A 672 -14.24 4.43 -9.78
C CYS A 672 -13.70 4.38 -8.34
N TYR A 673 -13.05 5.45 -7.89
CA TYR A 673 -12.56 5.58 -6.52
C TYR A 673 -13.67 6.12 -5.63
N ILE A 674 -13.98 5.41 -4.54
CA ILE A 674 -15.02 5.78 -3.59
C ILE A 674 -14.35 6.06 -2.24
N LEU A 675 -14.42 7.32 -1.78
CA LEU A 675 -13.70 7.80 -0.59
C LEU A 675 -14.69 8.18 0.52
N ASP A 676 -14.43 7.69 1.74
CA ASP A 676 -15.23 8.00 2.93
C ASP A 676 -14.57 9.14 3.73
N GLU A 677 -15.11 10.35 3.64
CA GLU A 677 -14.70 11.52 4.43
C GLU A 677 -13.16 11.68 4.55
N PRO A 678 -12.44 11.78 3.40
CA PRO A 678 -10.98 11.77 3.38
C PRO A 678 -10.35 13.01 4.03
N THR A 679 -11.15 14.03 4.37
CA THR A 679 -10.69 15.25 5.07
C THR A 679 -10.67 15.12 6.59
N ILE A 680 -11.10 13.98 7.15
CA ILE A 680 -11.13 13.76 8.59
C ILE A 680 -9.75 13.91 9.24
N GLY A 681 -9.71 14.67 10.33
CA GLY A 681 -8.49 14.94 11.11
C GLY A 681 -7.41 15.67 10.33
N LEU A 682 -7.75 16.26 9.17
CA LEU A 682 -6.85 17.08 8.39
C LEU A 682 -6.93 18.54 8.80
N HIS A 683 -5.76 19.13 8.93
CA HIS A 683 -5.66 20.57 8.96
C HIS A 683 -6.07 21.16 7.61
N ALA A 684 -6.75 22.30 7.59
CA ALA A 684 -7.24 22.93 6.35
C ALA A 684 -6.17 23.14 5.26
N ARG A 685 -4.91 23.32 5.65
CA ARG A 685 -3.75 23.31 4.73
C ARG A 685 -3.60 21.98 3.99
N ASP A 686 -3.61 20.88 4.74
CA ASP A 686 -3.39 19.53 4.23
C ASP A 686 -4.63 19.05 3.44
N ASN A 687 -5.82 19.54 3.80
CA ASN A 687 -7.04 19.34 3.02
C ASN A 687 -6.89 19.88 1.58
N ARG A 688 -6.35 21.10 1.41
CA ARG A 688 -6.11 21.66 0.07
C ARG A 688 -5.15 20.77 -0.76
N MET A 689 -4.10 20.22 -0.15
CA MET A 689 -3.16 19.30 -0.82
C MET A 689 -3.83 17.98 -1.24
N LEU A 690 -4.67 17.41 -0.38
CA LEU A 690 -5.46 16.23 -0.69
C LEU A 690 -6.38 16.50 -1.89
N LEU A 691 -7.10 17.62 -1.88
CA LEU A 691 -7.98 18.00 -2.97
C LEU A 691 -7.24 18.20 -4.30
N ASP A 692 -6.04 18.77 -4.28
CA ASP A 692 -5.17 18.85 -5.47
C ASP A 692 -4.80 17.47 -6.00
N THR A 693 -4.57 16.53 -5.09
CA THR A 693 -4.24 15.14 -5.42
C THR A 693 -5.44 14.40 -6.03
N LEU A 694 -6.65 14.63 -5.51
CA LEU A 694 -7.88 14.08 -6.11
C LEU A 694 -8.11 14.63 -7.52
N SER A 695 -7.89 15.93 -7.75
CA SER A 695 -7.96 16.49 -9.12
C SER A 695 -6.94 15.85 -10.07
N LYS A 696 -5.75 15.44 -9.60
CA LYS A 696 -4.79 14.68 -10.44
C LYS A 696 -5.30 13.29 -10.77
N LEU A 697 -5.96 12.59 -9.84
CA LEU A 697 -6.56 11.27 -10.08
C LEU A 697 -7.67 11.35 -11.13
N GLU A 698 -8.52 12.37 -11.02
CA GLU A 698 -9.59 12.69 -11.97
C GLU A 698 -9.00 12.93 -13.36
N GLY A 699 -7.97 13.77 -13.46
CA GLY A 699 -7.28 14.08 -14.71
C GLY A 699 -6.58 12.89 -15.40
N LYS A 700 -6.43 11.74 -14.73
CA LYS A 700 -5.97 10.49 -15.34
C LYS A 700 -7.09 9.69 -16.04
N GLY A 701 -8.33 10.17 -16.01
CA GLY A 701 -9.50 9.45 -16.53
C GLY A 701 -10.08 8.46 -15.53
N ASN A 702 -10.15 8.86 -14.26
CA ASN A 702 -10.81 8.09 -13.21
C ASN A 702 -12.04 8.84 -12.71
N THR A 703 -13.05 8.09 -12.27
CA THR A 703 -14.22 8.66 -11.60
C THR A 703 -13.96 8.70 -10.10
N ILE A 704 -14.23 9.83 -9.45
CA ILE A 704 -14.01 9.97 -8.00
C ILE A 704 -15.33 10.30 -7.34
N VAL A 705 -15.78 9.44 -6.44
CA VAL A 705 -16.97 9.64 -5.61
C VAL A 705 -16.51 9.83 -4.17
N VAL A 706 -16.80 10.98 -3.59
CA VAL A 706 -16.39 11.31 -2.22
C VAL A 706 -17.62 11.53 -1.36
N VAL A 707 -17.75 10.81 -0.26
CA VAL A 707 -18.73 11.13 0.79
C VAL A 707 -18.12 12.20 1.69
N GLU A 708 -18.66 13.41 1.69
CA GLU A 708 -18.06 14.54 2.44
C GLU A 708 -19.05 15.56 2.98
N HIS A 709 -18.56 16.25 4.01
CA HIS A 709 -19.20 17.34 4.74
C HIS A 709 -18.37 18.61 4.73
N ASP A 710 -17.09 18.54 4.35
CA ASP A 710 -16.20 19.69 4.30
C ASP A 710 -16.61 20.70 3.21
N GLU A 711 -16.61 21.98 3.59
CA GLU A 711 -17.04 23.08 2.72
C GLU A 711 -16.11 23.23 1.50
N ASP A 712 -14.80 23.14 1.69
CA ASP A 712 -13.82 23.31 0.61
C ASP A 712 -13.94 22.17 -0.42
N THR A 713 -14.14 20.94 0.06
CA THR A 713 -14.35 19.75 -0.79
C THR A 713 -15.62 19.86 -1.61
N ILE A 714 -16.76 20.21 -0.98
CA ILE A 714 -18.03 20.37 -1.69
C ILE A 714 -17.94 21.49 -2.73
N ARG A 715 -17.27 22.61 -2.39
CA ARG A 715 -17.10 23.74 -3.32
C ARG A 715 -16.24 23.41 -4.53
N ARG A 716 -15.31 22.46 -4.40
CA ARG A 716 -14.40 22.04 -5.47
C ARG A 716 -14.97 20.93 -6.36
N ALA A 717 -15.99 20.22 -5.89
CA ALA A 717 -16.66 19.19 -6.65
C ALA A 717 -17.25 19.73 -7.96
N GLU A 718 -17.11 18.97 -9.03
CA GLU A 718 -17.78 19.28 -10.30
C GLU A 718 -19.26 18.94 -10.24
N TYR A 719 -19.61 17.90 -9.49
CA TYR A 719 -20.97 17.44 -9.29
C TYR A 719 -21.21 17.11 -7.82
N VAL A 720 -22.37 17.52 -7.30
CA VAL A 720 -22.76 17.28 -5.92
C VAL A 720 -24.12 16.60 -5.89
N ILE A 721 -24.23 15.55 -5.09
CA ILE A 721 -25.48 14.86 -4.78
C ILE A 721 -25.78 15.09 -3.30
N ASP A 722 -26.84 15.81 -3.00
CA ASP A 722 -27.28 16.08 -1.63
C ASP A 722 -28.42 15.14 -1.24
N LEU A 723 -28.18 14.32 -0.21
CA LEU A 723 -29.12 13.35 0.34
C LEU A 723 -29.75 13.89 1.63
N GLY A 724 -31.06 13.74 1.74
CA GLY A 724 -31.81 14.23 2.89
C GLY A 724 -33.32 14.04 2.71
N PRO A 725 -34.16 15.00 3.13
CA PRO A 725 -33.81 16.26 3.81
C PRO A 725 -33.39 16.10 5.29
N GLY A 726 -33.67 14.95 5.90
CA GLY A 726 -33.31 14.62 7.27
C GLY A 726 -32.45 13.35 7.37
N ALA A 727 -32.38 12.79 8.57
CA ALA A 727 -31.65 11.57 8.88
C ALA A 727 -32.60 10.39 9.12
N GLY A 728 -32.11 9.16 8.96
CA GLY A 728 -32.88 7.93 9.17
C GLY A 728 -34.11 7.86 8.26
N SER A 729 -35.29 7.61 8.83
CA SER A 729 -36.58 7.56 8.11
C SER A 729 -36.96 8.86 7.40
N ARG A 730 -36.42 10.00 7.85
CA ARG A 730 -36.62 11.32 7.24
C ARG A 730 -35.59 11.65 6.15
N GLY A 731 -34.62 10.76 5.93
CA GLY A 731 -33.62 10.84 4.87
C GLY A 731 -33.99 9.98 3.67
N GLY A 732 -32.98 9.52 2.93
CA GLY A 732 -33.14 8.54 1.87
C GLY A 732 -33.69 9.09 0.55
N GLU A 733 -33.71 10.40 0.37
CA GLU A 733 -34.13 11.07 -0.87
C GLU A 733 -33.00 11.93 -1.43
N VAL A 734 -32.90 12.02 -2.75
CA VAL A 734 -32.04 13.00 -3.43
C VAL A 734 -32.75 14.35 -3.38
N VAL A 735 -32.22 15.26 -2.56
CA VAL A 735 -32.77 16.60 -2.37
C VAL A 735 -32.36 17.54 -3.49
N ALA A 736 -31.12 17.38 -3.97
CA ALA A 736 -30.57 18.10 -5.09
C ALA A 736 -29.42 17.30 -5.71
N ALA A 737 -29.26 17.39 -7.03
CA ALA A 737 -28.11 16.87 -7.74
C ALA A 737 -27.69 17.87 -8.83
N GLY A 738 -26.40 18.20 -8.92
CA GLY A 738 -25.92 19.20 -9.86
C GLY A 738 -24.67 19.94 -9.38
N SER A 739 -24.44 21.13 -9.92
CA SER A 739 -23.38 22.04 -9.47
C SER A 739 -23.66 22.63 -8.09
N VAL A 740 -22.61 23.06 -7.39
CA VAL A 740 -22.70 23.77 -6.10
C VAL A 740 -23.62 24.99 -6.17
N ARG A 741 -23.60 25.73 -7.29
CA ARG A 741 -24.47 26.89 -7.51
C ARG A 741 -25.95 26.51 -7.59
N GLN A 742 -26.27 25.36 -8.19
CA GLN A 742 -27.64 24.84 -8.21
C GLN A 742 -28.05 24.40 -6.80
N LEU A 743 -27.16 23.72 -6.08
CA LEU A 743 -27.40 23.30 -4.70
C LEU A 743 -27.75 24.49 -3.78
N MET A 744 -26.97 25.57 -3.86
CA MET A 744 -27.21 26.81 -3.08
C MET A 744 -28.56 27.49 -3.35
N ARG A 745 -29.17 27.25 -4.53
CA ARG A 745 -30.48 27.79 -4.89
C ARG A 745 -31.63 26.90 -4.41
N THR A 746 -31.36 25.64 -4.10
CA THR A 746 -32.38 24.68 -3.68
C THR A 746 -32.72 24.87 -2.20
N ARG A 747 -33.90 25.45 -1.92
CA ARG A 747 -34.34 25.72 -0.53
C ARG A 747 -34.49 24.48 0.35
N ARG A 748 -34.79 23.32 -0.25
CA ARG A 748 -34.94 22.03 0.46
C ARG A 748 -33.59 21.47 0.93
N SER A 749 -32.48 21.87 0.29
CA SER A 749 -31.14 21.43 0.63
C SER A 749 -30.65 22.08 1.92
N VAL A 750 -30.35 21.27 2.94
CA VAL A 750 -29.73 21.79 4.16
C VAL A 750 -28.33 22.28 3.84
N THR A 751 -27.54 21.49 3.10
CA THR A 751 -26.18 21.84 2.69
C THR A 751 -26.15 23.11 1.85
N GLY A 752 -27.03 23.23 0.86
CA GLY A 752 -27.18 24.42 0.02
C GLY A 752 -27.44 25.70 0.81
N ARG A 753 -28.27 25.63 1.87
CA ARG A 753 -28.51 26.77 2.77
C ARG A 753 -27.26 27.20 3.53
N PHE A 754 -26.51 26.25 4.10
CA PHE A 754 -25.27 26.55 4.84
C PHE A 754 -24.15 27.05 3.90
N LEU A 755 -24.10 26.58 2.65
CA LEU A 755 -23.16 27.10 1.65
C LEU A 755 -23.51 28.50 1.16
N ALA A 756 -24.81 28.82 1.06
CA ALA A 756 -25.32 30.12 0.63
C ALA A 756 -25.28 31.17 1.75
N SER A 757 -25.51 30.75 2.99
CA SER A 757 -25.50 31.61 4.18
C SER A 757 -24.76 30.89 5.31
N PRO A 758 -23.42 30.97 5.29
CA PRO A 758 -22.61 30.28 6.29
C PRO A 758 -22.80 30.83 7.70
N LEU A 759 -22.41 30.04 8.70
CA LEU A 759 -22.53 30.41 10.11
C LEU A 759 -21.74 31.70 10.41
N PRO A 760 -22.37 32.70 11.06
CA PRO A 760 -21.64 33.86 11.53
C PRO A 760 -20.85 33.50 12.78
N HIS A 761 -19.60 33.97 12.87
CA HIS A 761 -18.76 33.76 14.04
C HIS A 761 -18.35 35.10 14.68
N PRO A 762 -18.44 35.25 16.01
CA PRO A 762 -18.91 34.24 16.96
C PRO A 762 -20.46 34.10 16.99
N LEU A 763 -20.97 32.88 17.15
CA LEU A 763 -22.39 32.56 17.34
C LEU A 763 -22.89 32.97 18.72
N LEU A 764 -22.04 32.79 19.74
CA LEU A 764 -22.28 33.19 21.13
C LEU A 764 -21.17 34.14 21.60
N ALA A 765 -21.51 35.14 22.42
CA ALA A 765 -20.51 36.10 22.91
C ALA A 765 -19.38 35.39 23.67
N ARG A 766 -18.13 35.67 23.31
CA ARG A 766 -16.96 35.07 23.96
C ARG A 766 -16.78 35.56 25.40
N ARG A 767 -16.34 34.65 26.26
CA ARG A 767 -16.12 34.93 27.68
C ARG A 767 -14.77 35.61 27.88
N PRO A 768 -14.66 36.72 28.64
CA PRO A 768 -13.41 37.47 28.76
C PRO A 768 -12.32 36.65 29.46
N ILE A 769 -11.08 36.72 28.98
CA ILE A 769 -9.93 36.01 29.56
C ILE A 769 -8.89 37.01 30.05
N LYS A 770 -8.37 36.79 31.26
CA LYS A 770 -7.21 37.49 31.81
C LYS A 770 -5.96 36.60 31.66
N PRO A 771 -5.15 36.71 30.59
CA PRO A 771 -4.17 35.67 30.23
C PRO A 771 -3.05 35.46 31.26
N ARG A 772 -2.71 36.51 32.01
CA ARG A 772 -1.61 36.50 32.99
C ARG A 772 -2.07 36.24 34.43
N THR A 773 -3.23 36.74 34.81
CA THR A 773 -3.72 36.75 36.20
C THR A 773 -4.96 35.91 36.44
N GLY A 774 -5.59 35.38 35.38
CA GLY A 774 -6.75 34.49 35.49
C GLY A 774 -6.38 33.10 35.98
N ALA A 775 -7.37 32.41 36.55
CA ALA A 775 -7.26 31.01 36.93
C ALA A 775 -7.00 30.15 35.69
N ALA A 776 -5.98 29.30 35.75
CA ALA A 776 -5.55 28.47 34.63
C ALA A 776 -4.85 27.19 35.12
N ILE A 777 -4.94 26.13 34.32
CA ILE A 777 -4.00 25.00 34.42
C ILE A 777 -2.69 25.45 33.80
N ALA A 778 -1.57 25.25 34.48
CA ALA A 778 -0.24 25.53 33.93
C ALA A 778 0.57 24.23 33.80
N ILE A 779 0.92 23.90 32.57
CA ILE A 779 1.82 22.79 32.20
C ILE A 779 3.21 23.39 32.02
N ARG A 780 4.22 22.81 32.68
CA ARG A 780 5.62 23.22 32.57
C ARG A 780 6.50 22.12 32.00
N GLY A 781 7.40 22.48 31.08
CA GLY A 781 8.41 21.58 30.52
C GLY A 781 7.86 20.30 29.87
N ALA A 782 6.78 20.38 29.11
CA ALA A 782 6.20 19.23 28.40
C ALA A 782 7.14 18.76 27.27
N ARG A 783 7.56 17.50 27.31
CA ARG A 783 8.68 16.93 26.54
C ARG A 783 8.42 15.51 25.99
N LEU A 784 7.18 15.04 26.03
CA LEU A 784 6.79 13.73 25.54
C LEU A 784 6.77 13.72 24.00
N ASN A 785 7.15 12.61 23.38
CA ASN A 785 7.25 12.44 21.92
C ASN A 785 8.02 13.59 21.24
N ASN A 786 7.37 14.37 20.38
CA ASN A 786 7.99 15.48 19.66
C ASN A 786 7.90 16.84 20.37
N LEU A 787 7.29 16.94 21.57
CA LEU A 787 7.14 18.20 22.30
C LEU A 787 8.49 18.78 22.76
N LYS A 788 8.70 20.09 22.54
CA LYS A 788 9.99 20.76 22.77
C LYS A 788 10.02 21.55 24.09
N GLN A 789 9.87 20.86 25.23
CA GLN A 789 9.86 21.45 26.59
C GLN A 789 8.86 22.62 26.75
N LEU A 790 7.62 22.41 26.30
CA LEU A 790 6.60 23.45 26.23
C LEU A 790 6.11 23.89 27.62
N ASN A 791 5.84 25.19 27.75
CA ASN A 791 5.10 25.77 28.88
C ASN A 791 3.77 26.33 28.38
N VAL A 792 2.66 25.77 28.86
CA VAL A 792 1.31 26.09 28.37
C VAL A 792 0.44 26.53 29.54
N ARG A 793 -0.39 27.57 29.34
CA ARG A 793 -1.43 27.99 30.28
C ARG A 793 -2.81 27.82 29.63
N ILE A 794 -3.68 27.05 30.27
CA ILE A 794 -5.05 26.75 29.83
C ILE A 794 -6.04 27.46 30.76
N PRO A 795 -6.72 28.53 30.32
CA PRO A 795 -7.71 29.23 31.13
C PRO A 795 -8.84 28.31 31.64
N LEU A 796 -9.27 28.48 32.88
CA LEU A 796 -10.39 27.70 33.45
C LEU A 796 -11.75 28.29 33.06
N GLN A 797 -12.77 27.41 33.02
CA GLN A 797 -14.17 27.77 32.73
C GLN A 797 -14.34 28.43 31.36
N ARG A 798 -13.59 27.96 30.37
CA ARG A 798 -13.58 28.47 28.99
C ARG A 798 -13.69 27.31 28.00
N LEU A 799 -14.05 27.66 26.77
CA LEU A 799 -13.88 26.79 25.61
C LEU A 799 -12.47 27.02 25.03
N ILE A 800 -11.60 26.03 25.14
CA ILE A 800 -10.21 26.08 24.67
C ILE A 800 -10.06 25.15 23.48
N CYS A 801 -9.60 25.67 22.35
CA CYS A 801 -9.28 24.87 21.18
C CYS A 801 -7.76 24.71 21.04
N VAL A 802 -7.29 23.48 20.87
CA VAL A 802 -5.91 23.14 20.55
C VAL A 802 -5.86 22.71 19.09
N THR A 803 -5.08 23.43 18.29
CA THR A 803 -5.05 23.29 16.83
C THR A 803 -3.61 23.25 16.31
N GLY A 804 -3.46 23.16 14.99
CA GLY A 804 -2.17 23.00 14.30
C GLY A 804 -2.13 21.76 13.43
N VAL A 805 -1.12 21.66 12.56
CA VAL A 805 -1.01 20.62 11.51
C VAL A 805 -0.96 19.18 12.06
N SER A 806 -1.24 18.17 11.23
CA SER A 806 -1.14 16.77 11.64
C SER A 806 0.30 16.44 12.09
N GLY A 807 0.43 15.70 13.19
CA GLY A 807 1.74 15.39 13.78
C GLY A 807 2.42 16.52 14.58
N SER A 808 1.78 17.67 14.79
CA SER A 808 2.38 18.80 15.54
C SER A 808 2.52 18.56 17.06
N GLY A 809 1.87 17.53 17.60
CA GLY A 809 1.90 17.15 19.02
C GLY A 809 0.61 17.46 19.82
N LYS A 810 -0.52 17.75 19.14
CA LYS A 810 -1.82 18.07 19.78
C LYS A 810 -2.30 16.99 20.76
N SER A 811 -2.44 15.76 20.29
CA SER A 811 -2.91 14.62 21.09
C SER A 811 -1.94 14.30 22.23
N THR A 812 -0.63 14.37 21.98
CA THR A 812 0.38 14.19 23.04
C THR A 812 0.28 15.26 24.14
N LEU A 813 0.05 16.53 23.78
CA LEU A 813 -0.10 17.59 24.78
C LEU A 813 -1.39 17.42 25.61
N VAL A 814 -2.51 17.14 24.96
CA VAL A 814 -3.84 17.19 25.59
C VAL A 814 -4.24 15.87 26.24
N ARG A 815 -3.99 14.72 25.58
CA ARG A 815 -4.39 13.40 26.07
C ARG A 815 -3.31 12.79 26.96
N GLU A 816 -2.11 12.61 26.42
CA GLU A 816 -1.02 11.92 27.15
C GLU A 816 -0.45 12.80 28.29
N VAL A 817 -0.30 14.11 28.09
CA VAL A 817 0.26 15.02 29.11
C VAL A 817 -0.81 15.64 30.00
N LEU A 818 -1.85 16.28 29.47
CA LEU A 818 -2.84 16.95 30.31
C LEU A 818 -3.81 15.95 30.96
N HIS A 819 -4.54 15.17 30.16
CA HIS A 819 -5.60 14.29 30.66
C HIS A 819 -5.07 13.24 31.65
N GLU A 820 -4.06 12.45 31.26
CA GLU A 820 -3.54 11.38 32.13
C GLU A 820 -2.98 11.91 33.47
N ASN A 821 -2.24 13.01 33.45
CA ASN A 821 -1.70 13.57 34.70
C ASN A 821 -2.81 14.11 35.59
N VAL A 822 -3.82 14.81 35.04
CA VAL A 822 -4.97 15.28 35.84
C VAL A 822 -5.72 14.08 36.43
N GLN A 823 -5.96 13.03 35.64
CA GLN A 823 -6.64 11.83 36.11
C GLN A 823 -5.87 11.14 37.27
N ARG A 824 -4.55 10.99 37.13
CA ARG A 824 -3.68 10.42 38.17
C ARG A 824 -3.67 11.27 39.44
N LEU A 825 -3.59 12.59 39.31
CA LEU A 825 -3.61 13.51 40.46
C LEU A 825 -4.95 13.46 41.21
N LEU A 826 -6.08 13.47 40.49
CA LEU A 826 -7.42 13.36 41.09
C LEU A 826 -7.62 11.99 41.77
N ALA A 827 -7.14 10.91 41.15
CA ALA A 827 -7.20 9.57 41.75
C ALA A 827 -6.34 9.46 43.03
N ALA A 828 -5.17 10.09 43.05
CA ALA A 828 -4.30 10.15 44.22
C ALA A 828 -4.92 10.97 45.37
N GLN A 829 -5.56 12.10 45.05
CA GLN A 829 -6.30 12.92 46.03
C GLN A 829 -7.44 12.12 46.68
N ARG A 830 -8.23 11.37 45.90
CA ARG A 830 -9.30 10.51 46.44
C ARG A 830 -8.78 9.42 47.37
N ARG A 831 -7.58 8.89 47.11
CA ARG A 831 -6.93 7.84 47.91
C ARG A 831 -6.14 8.38 49.11
N ARG A 832 -6.16 9.69 49.38
CA ARG A 832 -5.41 10.36 50.48
C ARG A 832 -3.91 9.97 50.55
N LYS A 833 -3.28 9.65 49.43
CA LYS A 833 -1.83 9.34 49.38
C LYS A 833 -1.03 10.64 49.29
N SER A 834 -0.12 10.88 50.24
CA SER A 834 0.69 12.11 50.36
C SER A 834 1.96 12.14 49.49
N ALA A 835 2.17 11.18 48.59
CA ALA A 835 3.40 11.10 47.81
C ALA A 835 3.40 12.01 46.57
N LYS A 836 4.50 12.75 46.35
CA LYS A 836 4.83 13.43 45.08
C LYS A 836 4.64 12.46 43.91
N GLN A 837 3.50 12.53 43.24
CA GLN A 837 3.21 11.71 42.06
C GLN A 837 4.18 12.09 40.94
N ARG A 838 4.81 11.09 40.32
CA ARG A 838 5.71 11.30 39.18
C ARG A 838 4.86 11.69 37.96
N LEU A 839 4.96 12.95 37.56
CA LEU A 839 4.28 13.45 36.36
C LEU A 839 4.85 12.75 35.11
N HIS A 840 3.96 12.42 34.17
CA HIS A 840 4.32 11.84 32.89
C HIS A 840 4.52 12.96 31.86
N GLY A 841 5.61 12.91 31.10
CA GLY A 841 5.82 13.82 29.96
C GLY A 841 6.02 15.31 30.26
N CYS A 842 5.97 15.79 31.51
CA CYS A 842 6.17 17.19 31.88
C CYS A 842 7.02 17.37 33.16
N THR A 843 7.47 18.59 33.47
CA THR A 843 8.23 18.90 34.72
C THR A 843 7.34 19.41 35.85
N GLY A 844 6.19 20.00 35.52
CA GLY A 844 5.26 20.52 36.52
C GLY A 844 3.85 20.71 35.96
N LEU A 845 2.85 20.48 36.82
CA LEU A 845 1.44 20.70 36.52
C LEU A 845 0.79 21.36 37.75
N SER A 846 0.09 22.48 37.56
CA SER A 846 -0.57 23.22 38.65
C SER A 846 -1.94 23.75 38.21
N GLY A 847 -2.82 24.06 39.18
CA GLY A 847 -4.17 24.56 38.92
C GLY A 847 -5.20 23.45 38.68
N THR A 848 -4.92 22.23 39.16
CA THR A 848 -5.79 21.06 39.01
C THR A 848 -6.77 20.87 40.17
N ASP A 849 -6.54 21.53 41.31
CA ASP A 849 -7.32 21.35 42.55
C ASP A 849 -8.77 21.86 42.46
N THR A 850 -9.09 22.61 41.40
CA THR A 850 -10.44 23.12 41.14
C THR A 850 -11.37 22.06 40.56
N PHE A 851 -10.84 20.94 40.05
CA PHE A 851 -11.62 19.91 39.37
C PHE A 851 -11.93 18.75 40.32
N ALA A 852 -13.15 18.18 40.25
CA ALA A 852 -13.41 16.87 40.89
C ALA A 852 -13.25 15.70 39.92
N ARG A 853 -13.39 15.96 38.62
CA ARG A 853 -13.41 14.97 37.57
C ARG A 853 -12.73 15.50 36.32
N VAL A 854 -12.11 14.59 35.60
CA VAL A 854 -11.66 14.77 34.23
C VAL A 854 -12.31 13.68 33.39
N LEU A 855 -12.80 14.06 32.21
CA LEU A 855 -13.49 13.16 31.29
C LEU A 855 -12.92 13.35 29.89
N GLU A 856 -12.43 12.26 29.32
CA GLU A 856 -12.06 12.16 27.91
C GLU A 856 -13.25 11.62 27.12
N VAL A 857 -13.55 12.29 26.01
CA VAL A 857 -14.62 11.91 25.09
C VAL A 857 -14.00 11.78 23.70
N ASP A 858 -13.66 10.54 23.37
CA ASP A 858 -12.97 10.13 22.15
C ASP A 858 -13.88 9.34 21.19
N GLN A 859 -13.36 9.03 20.01
CA GLN A 859 -14.07 8.31 18.94
C GLN A 859 -14.04 6.78 19.09
N THR A 860 -13.48 6.25 20.18
CA THR A 860 -13.43 4.79 20.36
C THR A 860 -14.85 4.20 20.39
N PRO A 861 -15.07 3.02 19.78
CA PRO A 861 -16.40 2.41 19.77
C PRO A 861 -16.94 2.23 21.19
N ILE A 862 -18.23 2.55 21.38
CA ILE A 862 -18.93 2.43 22.67
C ILE A 862 -18.82 1.01 23.23
N GLY A 863 -18.99 0.02 22.35
CA GLY A 863 -18.85 -1.39 22.66
C GLY A 863 -18.46 -2.17 21.42
N LYS A 864 -17.56 -3.14 21.61
CA LYS A 864 -17.04 -3.98 20.52
C LYS A 864 -18.04 -5.05 20.06
N THR A 865 -19.02 -5.38 20.91
CA THR A 865 -20.00 -6.44 20.65
C THR A 865 -21.35 -5.88 20.26
N PRO A 866 -22.15 -6.62 19.47
CA PRO A 866 -23.54 -6.26 19.16
C PRO A 866 -24.45 -6.14 20.39
N ARG A 867 -24.01 -6.62 21.56
CA ARG A 867 -24.73 -6.51 22.84
C ARG A 867 -24.75 -5.09 23.41
N SER A 868 -23.86 -4.21 22.96
CA SER A 868 -23.92 -2.80 23.33
C SER A 868 -24.78 -2.03 22.33
N CYS A 869 -25.67 -1.18 22.82
CA CYS A 869 -26.47 -0.25 22.01
C CYS A 869 -26.70 1.09 22.75
N PRO A 870 -27.22 2.14 22.08
CA PRO A 870 -27.51 3.43 22.70
C PRO A 870 -28.34 3.32 23.99
N ALA A 871 -29.40 2.51 23.99
CA ALA A 871 -30.25 2.34 25.17
C ALA A 871 -29.50 1.75 26.38
N THR A 872 -28.63 0.75 26.16
CA THR A 872 -27.84 0.16 27.25
C THR A 872 -26.78 1.11 27.76
N TYR A 873 -26.13 1.88 26.88
CA TYR A 873 -24.98 2.70 27.25
C TYR A 873 -25.37 3.99 27.97
N VAL A 874 -26.44 4.64 27.54
CA VAL A 874 -27.00 5.84 28.22
C VAL A 874 -27.66 5.44 29.55
N GLY A 875 -27.97 4.15 29.74
CA GLY A 875 -28.62 3.63 30.96
C GLY A 875 -30.16 3.66 30.90
N LEU A 876 -30.74 3.89 29.72
CA LEU A 876 -32.20 3.90 29.51
C LEU A 876 -32.81 2.50 29.62
N TRP A 877 -32.03 1.49 29.23
CA TRP A 877 -32.49 0.12 29.07
C TRP A 877 -33.07 -0.47 30.36
N ASP A 878 -32.47 -0.18 31.52
CA ASP A 878 -32.94 -0.70 32.80
C ASP A 878 -34.31 -0.15 33.21
N TYR A 879 -34.63 1.07 32.80
CA TYR A 879 -35.94 1.67 33.03
C TYR A 879 -36.98 1.07 32.08
N ILE A 880 -36.64 0.92 30.79
CA ILE A 880 -37.53 0.31 29.79
C ILE A 880 -37.90 -1.13 30.18
N ARG A 881 -36.92 -1.94 30.60
CA ARG A 881 -37.19 -3.33 31.05
C ARG A 881 -38.10 -3.41 32.26
N ARG A 882 -38.01 -2.45 33.19
CA ARG A 882 -38.91 -2.37 34.35
C ARG A 882 -40.33 -2.06 33.92
N LEU A 883 -40.52 -1.11 32.99
CA LEU A 883 -41.84 -0.79 32.45
C LEU A 883 -42.52 -2.00 31.79
N PHE A 884 -41.78 -2.80 31.01
CA PHE A 884 -42.32 -4.02 30.41
C PHE A 884 -42.70 -5.07 31.45
N ALA A 885 -41.88 -5.28 32.49
CA ALA A 885 -42.20 -6.21 33.57
C ALA A 885 -43.40 -5.79 34.43
N GLU A 886 -43.75 -4.49 34.42
CA GLU A 886 -44.91 -3.95 35.12
C GLU A 886 -46.22 -4.04 34.33
N THR A 887 -46.18 -4.46 33.06
CA THR A 887 -47.39 -4.68 32.24
C THR A 887 -48.27 -5.80 32.80
N PRO A 888 -49.61 -5.72 32.67
CA PRO A 888 -50.51 -6.78 33.13
C PRO A 888 -50.16 -8.15 32.54
N GLU A 889 -49.85 -8.21 31.25
CA GLU A 889 -49.50 -9.43 30.53
C GLU A 889 -48.21 -10.05 31.09
N ALA A 890 -47.16 -9.23 31.32
CA ALA A 890 -45.93 -9.73 31.92
C ALA A 890 -46.13 -10.26 33.34
N ARG A 891 -46.96 -9.59 34.15
CA ARG A 891 -47.25 -10.01 35.52
C ARG A 891 -47.99 -11.34 35.58
N ILE A 892 -48.95 -11.58 34.68
CA ILE A 892 -49.67 -12.86 34.57
C ILE A 892 -48.69 -14.01 34.30
N HIS A 893 -47.71 -13.80 33.41
CA HIS A 893 -46.71 -14.81 33.08
C HIS A 893 -45.53 -14.88 34.07
N GLY A 894 -45.54 -14.07 35.15
CA GLY A 894 -44.44 -14.03 36.12
C GLY A 894 -43.12 -13.49 35.55
N TYR A 895 -43.17 -12.71 34.47
CA TYR A 895 -41.99 -12.18 33.82
C TYR A 895 -41.41 -11.00 34.60
N THR A 896 -40.11 -11.09 34.89
CA THR A 896 -39.35 -10.04 35.57
C THR A 896 -38.52 -9.22 34.56
N PRO A 897 -37.89 -8.10 34.94
CA PRO A 897 -37.05 -7.31 34.04
C PRO A 897 -35.88 -8.11 33.40
N SER A 898 -35.50 -9.27 33.95
CA SER A 898 -34.48 -10.14 33.36
C SER A 898 -34.96 -10.83 32.08
N ARG A 899 -36.24 -11.16 31.96
CA ARG A 899 -36.83 -11.75 30.74
C ARG A 899 -36.66 -10.81 29.54
N PHE A 900 -36.83 -9.52 29.80
CA PHE A 900 -36.76 -8.43 28.82
C PHE A 900 -35.33 -7.96 28.51
N SER A 901 -34.30 -8.70 28.93
CA SER A 901 -32.91 -8.39 28.61
C SER A 901 -32.36 -9.38 27.59
N PHE A 902 -31.90 -8.87 26.44
CA PHE A 902 -31.24 -9.68 25.41
C PHE A 902 -29.87 -10.23 25.84
N ASN A 903 -29.33 -9.77 26.98
CA ASN A 903 -28.06 -10.26 27.54
C ASN A 903 -28.22 -11.47 28.47
N THR A 904 -29.45 -11.79 28.89
CA THR A 904 -29.74 -12.83 29.88
C THR A 904 -30.52 -13.98 29.24
N LYS A 905 -30.20 -15.22 29.63
CA LYS A 905 -30.94 -16.42 29.20
C LYS A 905 -32.39 -16.35 29.67
N GLY A 906 -33.31 -16.92 28.89
CA GLY A 906 -34.73 -17.01 29.20
C GLY A 906 -35.63 -16.31 28.17
N GLY A 907 -35.41 -15.02 27.88
CA GLY A 907 -36.24 -14.26 26.92
C GLY A 907 -35.55 -13.89 25.61
N ARG A 908 -34.23 -13.97 25.54
CA ARG A 908 -33.45 -13.71 24.32
C ARG A 908 -33.63 -14.82 23.28
N CYS A 909 -33.35 -14.54 22.02
CA CYS A 909 -33.18 -15.56 21.00
C CYS A 909 -31.92 -16.39 21.29
N GLU A 910 -32.04 -17.72 21.36
CA GLU A 910 -30.91 -18.60 21.66
C GLU A 910 -29.98 -18.79 20.46
N THR A 911 -30.49 -18.77 19.22
CA THR A 911 -29.68 -18.94 17.98
C THR A 911 -28.59 -17.88 17.83
N CYS A 912 -28.92 -16.61 18.07
CA CYS A 912 -27.94 -15.52 18.05
C CYS A 912 -27.47 -15.10 19.44
N GLU A 913 -27.87 -15.81 20.49
CA GLU A 913 -27.67 -15.43 21.90
C GLU A 913 -28.02 -13.95 22.22
N GLY A 914 -29.13 -13.47 21.66
CA GLY A 914 -29.61 -12.09 21.81
C GLY A 914 -28.83 -11.01 21.03
N GLN A 915 -27.88 -11.38 20.15
CA GLN A 915 -27.16 -10.42 19.31
C GLN A 915 -28.01 -9.87 18.16
N GLY A 916 -28.96 -10.66 17.65
CA GLY A 916 -29.79 -10.35 16.48
C GLY A 916 -29.06 -10.49 15.15
N ILE A 917 -27.75 -10.76 15.16
CA ILE A 917 -26.93 -10.95 13.96
C ILE A 917 -26.04 -12.17 14.12
N GLN A 918 -25.64 -12.76 12.99
CA GLN A 918 -24.67 -13.84 12.89
C GLN A 918 -23.48 -13.35 12.06
N ARG A 919 -22.27 -13.73 12.48
CA ARG A 919 -21.03 -13.40 11.77
C ARG A 919 -20.70 -14.56 10.83
N ILE A 920 -20.52 -14.26 9.56
CA ILE A 920 -20.04 -15.19 8.54
C ILE A 920 -18.57 -14.84 8.30
N GLU A 921 -17.69 -15.81 8.53
CA GLU A 921 -16.25 -15.65 8.35
C GLU A 921 -15.88 -15.77 6.87
N MET A 922 -15.08 -14.82 6.38
CA MET A 922 -14.69 -14.71 4.97
C MET A 922 -13.17 -14.87 4.84
N SER A 923 -12.69 -15.61 3.84
CA SER A 923 -11.25 -15.91 3.73
C SER A 923 -10.39 -14.75 3.20
N PHE A 924 -10.92 -13.93 2.29
CA PHE A 924 -10.20 -12.83 1.62
C PHE A 924 -10.88 -11.46 1.72
N LEU A 925 -12.13 -11.45 2.15
CA LEU A 925 -12.94 -10.26 2.35
C LEU A 925 -13.18 -10.03 3.84
N PRO A 926 -13.54 -8.82 4.28
CA PRO A 926 -13.98 -8.61 5.66
C PRO A 926 -15.20 -9.47 5.99
N ASP A 927 -15.25 -10.00 7.22
CA ASP A 927 -16.38 -10.79 7.69
C ASP A 927 -17.69 -10.03 7.60
N VAL A 928 -18.71 -10.71 7.07
CA VAL A 928 -20.03 -10.15 6.88
C VAL A 928 -20.91 -10.49 8.07
N ARG A 929 -21.80 -9.56 8.43
CA ARG A 929 -22.78 -9.76 9.50
C ARG A 929 -24.17 -9.77 8.89
N VAL A 930 -24.87 -10.89 9.05
CA VAL A 930 -26.23 -11.08 8.54
C VAL A 930 -27.24 -11.07 9.69
N ALA A 931 -28.48 -10.67 9.41
CA ALA A 931 -29.56 -10.78 10.38
C ALA A 931 -29.77 -12.25 10.78
N CYS A 932 -30.06 -12.50 12.06
CA CYS A 932 -30.32 -13.86 12.52
C CYS A 932 -31.66 -14.35 11.97
N GLU A 933 -31.62 -15.44 11.21
CA GLU A 933 -32.80 -16.04 10.55
C GLU A 933 -33.89 -16.46 11.56
N ALA A 934 -33.51 -16.89 12.76
CA ALA A 934 -34.46 -17.40 13.76
C ALA A 934 -35.29 -16.30 14.45
N CYS A 935 -34.78 -15.07 14.54
CA CYS A 935 -35.49 -13.97 15.19
C CYS A 935 -35.70 -12.75 14.29
N ASP A 936 -35.27 -12.83 13.04
CA ASP A 936 -35.28 -11.73 12.07
C ASP A 936 -34.68 -10.44 12.66
N GLY A 937 -33.54 -10.58 13.33
CA GLY A 937 -32.86 -9.47 14.00
C GLY A 937 -33.49 -8.96 15.29
N ALA A 938 -34.66 -9.45 15.70
CA ALA A 938 -35.42 -8.94 16.86
C ALA A 938 -34.77 -9.19 18.23
N ARG A 939 -33.75 -10.06 18.33
CA ARG A 939 -32.99 -10.43 19.54
C ARG A 939 -33.74 -11.22 20.62
N PHE A 940 -35.06 -11.31 20.54
CA PHE A 940 -35.91 -11.99 21.53
C PHE A 940 -36.63 -13.18 20.93
N ASN A 941 -37.00 -14.14 21.78
CA ASN A 941 -37.88 -15.25 21.39
C ASN A 941 -39.33 -14.76 21.22
N GLN A 942 -40.16 -15.61 20.59
CA GLN A 942 -41.52 -15.26 20.22
C GLN A 942 -42.40 -14.96 21.44
N GLU A 943 -42.22 -15.69 22.55
CA GLU A 943 -43.00 -15.50 23.78
C GLU A 943 -42.72 -14.15 24.43
N THR A 944 -41.46 -13.69 24.41
CA THR A 944 -41.09 -12.38 24.97
C THR A 944 -41.59 -11.24 24.08
N ARG A 945 -41.65 -11.46 22.76
CA ARG A 945 -42.20 -10.49 21.80
C ARG A 945 -43.71 -10.35 21.88
N ALA A 946 -44.42 -11.32 22.46
CA ALA A 946 -45.88 -11.26 22.62
C ALA A 946 -46.34 -10.24 23.68
N ILE A 947 -45.43 -9.77 24.55
CA ILE A 947 -45.74 -8.77 25.57
C ILE A 947 -45.61 -7.36 24.98
N HIS A 948 -46.65 -6.55 25.17
CA HIS A 948 -46.73 -5.20 24.59
C HIS A 948 -46.82 -4.12 25.66
N TYR A 949 -46.17 -2.99 25.42
CA TYR A 949 -46.36 -1.74 26.16
C TYR A 949 -46.84 -0.68 25.17
N LYS A 950 -48.02 -0.07 25.42
CA LYS A 950 -48.69 0.85 24.48
C LYS A 950 -48.77 0.31 23.04
N GLY A 951 -49.09 -0.98 22.89
CA GLY A 951 -49.22 -1.64 21.58
C GLY A 951 -47.90 -1.93 20.85
N ARG A 952 -46.73 -1.77 21.49
CA ARG A 952 -45.41 -2.06 20.91
C ARG A 952 -44.73 -3.17 21.73
N SER A 953 -44.16 -4.18 21.07
CA SER A 953 -43.32 -5.17 21.73
C SER A 953 -41.97 -4.57 22.15
N ILE A 954 -41.22 -5.29 22.98
CA ILE A 954 -39.88 -4.81 23.38
C ILE A 954 -38.90 -4.75 22.20
N ALA A 955 -39.08 -5.62 21.19
CA ALA A 955 -38.31 -5.57 19.96
C ALA A 955 -38.65 -4.31 19.14
N ASP A 956 -39.93 -3.95 19.06
CA ASP A 956 -40.37 -2.73 18.37
C ASP A 956 -39.84 -1.47 19.06
N VAL A 957 -39.77 -1.46 20.39
CA VAL A 957 -39.17 -0.36 21.16
C VAL A 957 -37.67 -0.25 20.88
N LEU A 958 -36.94 -1.36 20.74
CA LEU A 958 -35.54 -1.31 20.32
C LEU A 958 -35.36 -0.82 18.88
N ALA A 959 -36.28 -1.15 17.97
CA ALA A 959 -36.24 -0.71 16.58
C ALA A 959 -36.68 0.76 16.41
N MET A 960 -37.31 1.35 17.42
CA MET A 960 -37.78 2.74 17.41
C MET A 960 -36.62 3.74 17.33
N SER A 961 -36.80 4.79 16.52
CA SER A 961 -35.86 5.91 16.48
C SER A 961 -35.89 6.71 17.79
N VAL A 962 -34.80 7.41 18.13
CA VAL A 962 -34.78 8.31 19.30
C VAL A 962 -35.85 9.39 19.17
N ASP A 963 -36.08 9.94 17.97
CA ASP A 963 -37.13 10.93 17.72
C ASP A 963 -38.51 10.42 18.11
N ASP A 964 -38.88 9.22 17.66
CA ASP A 964 -40.16 8.60 18.01
C ASP A 964 -40.21 8.23 19.51
N ALA A 965 -39.07 7.83 20.09
CA ALA A 965 -38.97 7.46 21.50
C ALA A 965 -39.17 8.65 22.45
N VAL A 966 -38.74 9.85 22.06
CA VAL A 966 -38.97 11.09 22.84
C VAL A 966 -40.47 11.29 23.07
N GLU A 967 -41.27 11.17 22.01
CA GLU A 967 -42.73 11.30 22.10
C GLU A 967 -43.36 10.11 22.86
N PHE A 968 -42.92 8.89 22.55
CA PHE A 968 -43.47 7.67 23.15
C PHE A 968 -43.30 7.60 24.68
N PHE A 969 -42.14 8.06 25.18
CA PHE A 969 -41.79 8.10 26.60
C PHE A 969 -41.96 9.47 27.27
N ALA A 970 -42.64 10.43 26.64
CA ALA A 970 -42.81 11.79 27.17
C ALA A 970 -43.37 11.86 28.60
N ALA A 971 -44.19 10.88 29.01
CA ALA A 971 -44.76 10.80 30.36
C ALA A 971 -43.72 10.43 31.45
N HIS A 972 -42.55 9.90 31.08
CA HIS A 972 -41.51 9.45 32.01
C HIS A 972 -40.33 10.43 32.01
N SER A 973 -40.32 11.36 32.96
CA SER A 973 -39.38 12.51 32.99
C SER A 973 -37.90 12.13 32.91
N SER A 974 -37.48 11.03 33.53
CA SER A 974 -36.09 10.55 33.47
C SER A 974 -35.69 10.01 32.10
N LEU A 975 -36.58 9.25 31.44
CA LEU A 975 -36.38 8.74 30.09
C LEU A 975 -36.44 9.88 29.08
N ALA A 976 -37.47 10.73 29.16
CA ALA A 976 -37.69 11.85 28.27
C ALA A 976 -36.49 12.81 28.26
N HIS A 977 -35.91 13.12 29.42
CA HIS A 977 -34.75 14.02 29.49
C HIS A 977 -33.54 13.47 28.73
N ALA A 978 -33.18 12.21 28.94
CA ALA A 978 -32.02 11.61 28.29
C ALA A 978 -32.25 11.35 26.79
N LEU A 979 -33.48 11.02 26.38
CA LEU A 979 -33.87 10.94 24.97
C LEU A 979 -33.82 12.32 24.29
N GLN A 980 -34.29 13.37 24.97
CA GLN A 980 -34.19 14.76 24.47
C GLN A 980 -32.73 15.17 24.29
N LEU A 981 -31.82 14.80 25.20
CA LEU A 981 -30.40 15.07 25.04
C LEU A 981 -29.80 14.35 23.82
N LEU A 982 -30.18 13.09 23.55
CA LEU A 982 -29.80 12.38 22.33
C LEU A 982 -30.30 13.11 21.08
N GLN A 983 -31.54 13.60 21.10
CA GLN A 983 -32.10 14.40 20.00
C GLN A 983 -31.35 15.73 19.82
N ASP A 984 -31.07 16.46 20.89
CA ASP A 984 -30.38 17.76 20.91
C ASP A 984 -28.97 17.69 20.30
N VAL A 985 -28.25 16.59 20.49
CA VAL A 985 -26.92 16.37 19.89
C VAL A 985 -26.99 15.86 18.44
N GLY A 986 -28.20 15.74 17.88
CA GLY A 986 -28.43 15.33 16.50
C GLY A 986 -28.48 13.81 16.28
N LEU A 987 -28.71 13.00 17.32
CA LEU A 987 -28.80 11.54 17.23
C LEU A 987 -30.24 11.02 17.18
N GLY A 988 -31.21 11.89 16.88
CA GLY A 988 -32.64 11.55 16.82
C GLY A 988 -32.98 10.38 15.87
N TYR A 989 -32.18 10.17 14.83
CA TYR A 989 -32.41 9.14 13.83
C TYR A 989 -31.94 7.74 14.24
N LEU A 990 -31.06 7.62 15.23
CA LEU A 990 -30.56 6.31 15.66
C LEU A 990 -31.68 5.51 16.30
N THR A 991 -31.69 4.20 16.10
CA THR A 991 -32.61 3.34 16.83
C THR A 991 -32.07 3.07 18.23
N LEU A 992 -32.95 2.91 19.22
CA LEU A 992 -32.57 2.65 20.62
C LEU A 992 -31.70 1.38 20.74
N GLY A 993 -31.97 0.41 19.87
CA GLY A 993 -31.29 -0.87 19.80
C GLY A 993 -30.10 -0.94 18.86
N GLN A 994 -29.76 0.11 18.10
CA GLN A 994 -28.70 0.03 17.08
C GLN A 994 -27.40 -0.57 17.62
N HIS A 995 -26.84 -1.55 16.90
CA HIS A 995 -25.64 -2.26 17.35
C HIS A 995 -24.45 -1.30 17.45
N SER A 996 -23.73 -1.28 18.58
CA SER A 996 -22.60 -0.36 18.76
C SER A 996 -21.52 -0.43 17.69
N PRO A 997 -21.16 -1.60 17.15
CA PRO A 997 -20.18 -1.67 16.07
C PRO A 997 -20.60 -1.02 14.75
N THR A 998 -21.89 -0.78 14.52
CA THR A 998 -22.34 -0.08 13.30
C THR A 998 -22.26 1.44 13.44
N LEU A 999 -22.21 1.95 14.68
CA LEU A 999 -22.18 3.38 15.00
C LEU A 999 -20.87 4.06 14.57
N SER A 1000 -20.98 5.21 13.89
CA SER A 1000 -19.83 6.05 13.50
C SER A 1000 -19.02 6.52 14.71
N GLY A 1001 -17.74 6.86 14.51
CA GLY A 1001 -16.90 7.39 15.58
C GLY A 1001 -17.52 8.65 16.22
N GLY A 1002 -18.08 9.54 15.38
CA GLY A 1002 -18.80 10.73 15.84
C GLY A 1002 -20.15 10.42 16.52
N GLU A 1003 -20.89 9.40 16.09
CA GLU A 1003 -22.08 8.92 16.81
C GLU A 1003 -21.71 8.39 18.21
N ALA A 1004 -20.67 7.55 18.28
CA ALA A 1004 -20.16 6.99 19.52
C ALA A 1004 -19.76 8.09 20.51
N GLN A 1005 -19.04 9.10 20.02
CA GLN A 1005 -18.59 10.23 20.80
C GLN A 1005 -19.75 11.09 21.34
N ARG A 1006 -20.76 11.37 20.50
CA ARG A 1006 -21.97 12.12 20.90
C ARG A 1006 -22.79 11.38 21.95
N ILE A 1007 -22.92 10.06 21.85
CA ILE A 1007 -23.58 9.25 22.88
C ILE A 1007 -22.81 9.32 24.21
N LYS A 1008 -21.47 9.24 24.20
CA LYS A 1008 -20.65 9.44 25.42
C LYS A 1008 -20.88 10.81 26.05
N LEU A 1009 -20.94 11.86 25.23
CA LEU A 1009 -21.24 13.22 25.70
C LEU A 1009 -22.62 13.29 26.35
N VAL A 1010 -23.65 12.69 25.73
CA VAL A 1010 -25.01 12.64 26.28
C VAL A 1010 -25.07 11.86 27.58
N THR A 1011 -24.40 10.71 27.68
CA THR A 1011 -24.34 9.94 28.93
C THR A 1011 -23.82 10.78 30.10
N GLU A 1012 -22.88 11.69 29.85
CA GLU A 1012 -22.37 12.60 30.88
C GLU A 1012 -23.27 13.81 31.14
N LEU A 1013 -23.91 14.37 30.10
CA LEU A 1013 -24.92 15.41 30.24
C LEU A 1013 -26.14 14.92 31.03
N ALA A 1014 -26.60 13.69 30.79
CA ALA A 1014 -27.74 13.10 31.48
C ALA A 1014 -27.47 12.86 32.99
N LYS A 1015 -26.20 12.66 33.37
CA LYS A 1015 -25.77 12.58 34.79
C LYS A 1015 -25.67 13.94 35.46
N ALA A 1016 -25.46 15.01 34.69
CA ALA A 1016 -25.40 16.37 35.21
C ALA A 1016 -26.84 16.86 35.46
N LYS A 1017 -27.27 16.88 36.73
CA LYS A 1017 -28.59 17.42 37.08
C LYS A 1017 -28.72 18.85 36.55
N PRO A 1018 -29.85 19.22 35.92
CA PRO A 1018 -30.14 20.61 35.62
C PRO A 1018 -30.09 21.39 36.93
N ALA A 1019 -29.30 22.47 36.96
CA ALA A 1019 -29.39 23.45 38.03
C ALA A 1019 -30.80 24.05 37.94
N ALA A 1020 -31.74 23.51 38.72
CA ALA A 1020 -33.04 24.10 38.88
C ALA A 1020 -32.83 25.53 39.39
N ALA A 1021 -33.27 26.49 38.58
CA ALA A 1021 -33.35 27.89 38.93
C ALA A 1021 -34.28 28.05 40.14
N GLN A 1022 -33.74 27.97 41.35
CA GLN A 1022 -34.33 28.54 42.54
C GLN A 1022 -33.35 29.59 43.09
N PRO A 1023 -33.59 30.89 42.85
CA PRO A 1023 -32.82 31.93 43.50
C PRO A 1023 -33.23 31.95 44.97
N GLY A 1024 -32.35 31.51 45.88
CA GLY A 1024 -32.55 31.89 47.28
C GLY A 1024 -31.83 31.11 48.36
N ARG A 1025 -31.54 29.80 48.24
CA ARG A 1025 -31.06 29.06 49.42
C ARG A 1025 -30.16 27.87 49.10
N ALA A 1026 -28.85 28.11 48.88
CA ALA A 1026 -27.76 27.17 49.19
C ALA A 1026 -26.34 27.72 48.88
N ALA A 1027 -26.05 29.00 49.14
CA ALA A 1027 -24.75 29.61 48.78
C ALA A 1027 -23.54 29.16 49.63
N ARG A 1028 -23.63 28.08 50.44
CA ARG A 1028 -22.54 27.67 51.36
C ARG A 1028 -22.18 26.19 51.37
N ARG A 1029 -22.87 25.31 50.64
CA ARG A 1029 -22.58 23.86 50.65
C ARG A 1029 -22.46 23.18 49.28
N GLU A 1030 -22.77 23.86 48.18
CA GLU A 1030 -22.53 23.37 46.83
C GLU A 1030 -21.42 24.18 46.15
N ARG A 1031 -20.16 23.93 46.54
CA ARG A 1031 -19.08 24.06 45.55
C ARG A 1031 -19.29 22.91 44.56
N ALA A 1032 -20.19 23.12 43.59
CA ALA A 1032 -20.33 22.25 42.44
C ALA A 1032 -18.94 22.12 41.81
N SER A 1033 -18.39 20.91 41.89
CA SER A 1033 -17.01 20.68 41.54
C SER A 1033 -16.86 20.66 40.02
N ALA A 1034 -16.06 21.59 39.49
CA ALA A 1034 -15.89 21.74 38.05
C ALA A 1034 -15.36 20.44 37.41
N THR A 1035 -15.81 20.15 36.20
CA THR A 1035 -15.29 19.02 35.40
C THR A 1035 -14.42 19.56 34.27
N LEU A 1036 -13.30 18.87 33.99
CA LEU A 1036 -12.48 19.10 32.80
C LEU A 1036 -12.90 18.12 31.71
N TYR A 1037 -13.45 18.62 30.61
CA TYR A 1037 -13.77 17.82 29.42
C TYR A 1037 -12.63 17.93 28.42
N VAL A 1038 -12.18 16.79 27.91
CA VAL A 1038 -11.21 16.67 26.82
C VAL A 1038 -11.89 15.99 25.64
N LEU A 1039 -12.10 16.75 24.57
CA LEU A 1039 -12.76 16.29 23.34
C LEU A 1039 -11.72 16.16 22.23
N ASP A 1040 -11.60 14.97 21.64
CA ASP A 1040 -10.70 14.70 20.51
C ASP A 1040 -11.50 14.74 19.20
N GLU A 1041 -11.28 15.77 18.39
CA GLU A 1041 -11.91 16.00 17.07
C GLU A 1041 -13.43 15.69 17.04
N PRO A 1042 -14.25 16.40 17.85
CA PRO A 1042 -15.67 16.11 17.98
C PRO A 1042 -16.52 16.45 16.74
N THR A 1043 -15.97 17.15 15.74
CA THR A 1043 -16.66 17.45 14.48
C THR A 1043 -16.53 16.37 13.41
N VAL A 1044 -15.79 15.29 13.69
CA VAL A 1044 -15.59 14.18 12.76
C VAL A 1044 -16.93 13.55 12.34
N GLY A 1045 -17.15 13.48 11.03
CA GLY A 1045 -18.38 12.97 10.41
C GLY A 1045 -19.62 13.82 10.66
N LEU A 1046 -19.46 15.11 11.02
CA LEU A 1046 -20.59 16.02 11.22
C LEU A 1046 -20.79 16.94 10.02
N HIS A 1047 -22.04 17.02 9.57
CA HIS A 1047 -22.49 18.06 8.65
C HIS A 1047 -22.49 19.44 9.33
N MET A 1048 -22.36 20.54 8.59
CA MET A 1048 -22.31 21.91 9.16
C MET A 1048 -23.47 22.23 10.12
N ALA A 1049 -24.67 21.72 9.81
CA ALA A 1049 -25.85 21.86 10.67
C ALA A 1049 -25.72 21.13 12.02
N ASP A 1050 -24.98 20.03 12.06
CA ASP A 1050 -24.72 19.26 13.27
C ASP A 1050 -23.54 19.86 14.06
N VAL A 1051 -22.55 20.45 13.37
CA VAL A 1051 -21.48 21.25 13.99
C VAL A 1051 -22.08 22.44 14.77
N GLU A 1052 -23.08 23.13 14.22
CA GLU A 1052 -23.78 24.21 14.94
C GLU A 1052 -24.40 23.72 16.27
N LYS A 1053 -25.08 22.56 16.25
CA LYS A 1053 -25.68 21.97 17.46
C LYS A 1053 -24.62 21.61 18.49
N LEU A 1054 -23.52 20.99 18.04
CA LEU A 1054 -22.40 20.62 18.89
C LEU A 1054 -21.76 21.84 19.57
N ILE A 1055 -21.54 22.92 18.82
CA ILE A 1055 -21.04 24.20 19.37
C ILE A 1055 -21.94 24.64 20.53
N ARG A 1056 -23.27 24.68 20.32
CA ARG A 1056 -24.22 25.09 21.38
C ARG A 1056 -24.14 24.18 22.61
N VAL A 1057 -23.92 22.88 22.44
CA VAL A 1057 -23.74 21.93 23.55
C VAL A 1057 -22.44 22.19 24.31
N MET A 1058 -21.32 22.46 23.61
CA MET A 1058 -20.06 22.81 24.25
C MET A 1058 -20.16 24.11 25.05
N HIS A 1059 -20.87 25.13 24.52
CA HIS A 1059 -21.12 26.35 25.28
C HIS A 1059 -21.97 26.10 26.53
N ARG A 1060 -23.02 25.26 26.45
CA ARG A 1060 -23.83 24.84 27.61
C ARG A 1060 -22.97 24.19 28.71
N LEU A 1061 -22.00 23.33 28.34
CA LEU A 1061 -21.06 22.74 29.29
C LEU A 1061 -20.20 23.79 30.00
N VAL A 1062 -19.69 24.78 29.26
CA VAL A 1062 -18.88 25.86 29.82
C VAL A 1062 -19.72 26.78 30.72
N ASP A 1063 -20.95 27.10 30.33
CA ASP A 1063 -21.87 27.92 31.14
C ASP A 1063 -22.26 27.27 32.46
N ALA A 1064 -22.27 25.93 32.51
CA ALA A 1064 -22.42 25.17 33.75
C ALA A 1064 -21.16 25.20 34.66
N GLY A 1065 -20.14 26.00 34.32
CA GLY A 1065 -18.93 26.19 35.11
C GLY A 1065 -17.81 25.17 34.84
N ASN A 1066 -17.90 24.39 33.75
CA ASN A 1066 -16.89 23.42 33.36
C ASN A 1066 -15.83 24.01 32.44
N THR A 1067 -14.69 23.33 32.30
CA THR A 1067 -13.65 23.68 31.33
C THR A 1067 -13.66 22.67 30.20
N VAL A 1068 -13.70 23.12 28.95
CA VAL A 1068 -13.77 22.25 27.77
C VAL A 1068 -12.53 22.49 26.92
N VAL A 1069 -11.67 21.49 26.80
CA VAL A 1069 -10.48 21.51 25.93
C VAL A 1069 -10.75 20.60 24.74
N VAL A 1070 -10.69 21.17 23.54
CA VAL A 1070 -11.02 20.49 22.29
C VAL A 1070 -9.80 20.46 21.38
N ILE A 1071 -9.45 19.29 20.86
CA ILE A 1071 -8.51 19.18 19.73
C ILE A 1071 -9.34 19.31 18.45
N GLU A 1072 -9.08 20.34 17.64
CA GLU A 1072 -9.87 20.57 16.43
C GLU A 1072 -9.09 21.18 15.26
N HIS A 1073 -9.63 20.89 14.08
CA HIS A 1073 -9.24 21.38 12.78
C HIS A 1073 -10.37 22.14 12.07
N ASN A 1074 -11.63 21.91 12.48
CA ASN A 1074 -12.79 22.61 11.94
C ASN A 1074 -12.76 24.10 12.31
N LEU A 1075 -12.85 24.95 11.28
CA LEU A 1075 -12.71 26.41 11.44
C LEU A 1075 -13.87 27.05 12.18
N ASP A 1076 -15.09 26.51 12.07
CA ASP A 1076 -16.26 27.00 12.81
C ASP A 1076 -16.05 26.80 14.32
N VAL A 1077 -15.54 25.64 14.76
CA VAL A 1077 -15.23 25.39 16.18
C VAL A 1077 -14.04 26.21 16.68
N ILE A 1078 -12.98 26.34 15.87
CA ILE A 1078 -11.81 27.18 16.22
C ILE A 1078 -12.26 28.65 16.39
N ALA A 1079 -13.16 29.13 15.53
CA ALA A 1079 -13.68 30.49 15.59
C ALA A 1079 -14.57 30.75 16.82
N GLU A 1080 -15.26 29.74 17.34
CA GLU A 1080 -16.08 29.85 18.57
C GLU A 1080 -15.28 29.80 19.86
N ALA A 1081 -14.06 29.28 19.84
CA ALA A 1081 -13.25 29.12 21.03
C ALA A 1081 -12.99 30.46 21.75
N ASP A 1082 -13.05 30.44 23.09
CA ASP A 1082 -12.65 31.59 23.91
C ASP A 1082 -11.12 31.77 23.85
N TRP A 1083 -10.37 30.66 23.71
CA TRP A 1083 -8.92 30.65 23.61
C TRP A 1083 -8.44 29.56 22.65
N VAL A 1084 -7.45 29.88 21.82
CA VAL A 1084 -6.82 28.96 20.87
C VAL A 1084 -5.35 28.79 21.22
N ILE A 1085 -4.86 27.55 21.14
CA ILE A 1085 -3.45 27.19 21.27
C ILE A 1085 -3.04 26.47 19.99
N ASP A 1086 -2.18 27.09 19.19
CA ASP A 1086 -1.73 26.58 17.90
C ASP A 1086 -0.33 25.96 18.01
N LEU A 1087 -0.22 24.67 17.69
CA LEU A 1087 1.02 23.89 17.72
C LEU A 1087 1.62 23.68 16.32
N GLY A 1088 2.95 23.76 16.22
CA GLY A 1088 3.66 23.61 14.95
C GLY A 1088 5.13 24.01 15.07
N PRO A 1089 5.73 24.64 14.04
CA PRO A 1089 5.12 25.08 12.77
C PRO A 1089 4.76 23.92 11.82
N GLU A 1090 5.42 22.77 11.95
CA GLU A 1090 5.18 21.58 11.12
C GLU A 1090 4.87 20.34 11.97
N GLY A 1091 4.67 19.18 11.34
CA GLY A 1091 4.51 17.89 11.99
C GLY A 1091 5.85 17.20 12.35
N GLY A 1092 5.79 16.14 13.15
CA GLY A 1092 6.93 15.28 13.45
C GLY A 1092 8.07 16.01 14.17
N ALA A 1093 9.31 15.81 13.73
CA ALA A 1093 10.50 16.35 14.38
C ALA A 1093 10.54 17.90 14.44
N GLN A 1094 9.92 18.56 13.46
CA GLN A 1094 9.84 20.02 13.35
C GLN A 1094 8.66 20.64 14.13
N GLY A 1095 7.80 19.80 14.72
CA GLY A 1095 6.67 20.23 15.54
C GLY A 1095 6.99 20.42 17.03
N GLY A 1096 5.93 20.39 17.85
CA GLY A 1096 6.05 20.42 19.31
C GLY A 1096 6.38 21.79 19.90
N ARG A 1097 6.09 22.88 19.18
CA ARG A 1097 6.23 24.28 19.66
C ARG A 1097 4.89 25.01 19.61
N ILE A 1098 4.68 25.97 20.51
CA ILE A 1098 3.54 26.89 20.43
C ILE A 1098 3.88 27.98 19.40
N VAL A 1099 3.11 28.02 18.33
CA VAL A 1099 3.30 28.99 17.24
C VAL A 1099 2.52 30.27 17.53
N ALA A 1100 1.28 30.12 17.98
CA ALA A 1100 0.40 31.19 18.38
C ALA A 1100 -0.51 30.74 19.54
N GLN A 1101 -0.91 31.67 20.39
CA GLN A 1101 -1.96 31.45 21.38
C GLN A 1101 -2.67 32.77 21.65
N GLY A 1102 -3.98 32.73 21.88
CA GLY A 1102 -4.78 33.94 22.02
C GLY A 1102 -6.27 33.69 21.76
N THR A 1103 -7.03 34.76 21.58
CA THR A 1103 -8.36 34.65 20.94
C THR A 1103 -8.21 34.22 19.47
N PRO A 1104 -9.26 33.71 18.81
CA PRO A 1104 -9.24 33.39 17.39
C PRO A 1104 -8.70 34.55 16.52
N GLU A 1105 -9.10 35.80 16.79
CA GLU A 1105 -8.62 36.98 16.08
C GLU A 1105 -7.13 37.25 16.32
N THR A 1106 -6.63 37.00 17.54
CA THR A 1106 -5.22 37.18 17.87
C THR A 1106 -4.36 36.14 17.14
N VAL A 1107 -4.84 34.91 17.02
CA VAL A 1107 -4.16 33.85 16.25
C VAL A 1107 -4.20 34.16 14.76
N ALA A 1108 -5.34 34.64 14.24
CA ALA A 1108 -5.50 35.06 12.84
C ALA A 1108 -4.48 36.13 12.41
N GLN A 1109 -4.17 37.09 13.30
CA GLN A 1109 -3.15 38.13 13.05
C GLN A 1109 -1.72 37.57 12.93
N ARG A 1110 -1.45 36.34 13.39
CA ARG A 1110 -0.13 35.70 13.35
C ARG A 1110 0.10 34.81 12.12
N GLY A 1111 -0.65 35.03 11.03
CA GLY A 1111 -0.63 34.19 9.82
C GLY A 1111 0.73 34.01 9.13
N ARG A 1112 1.74 34.85 9.39
CA ARG A 1112 3.12 34.65 8.86
C ARG A 1112 3.85 33.48 9.52
N ARG A 1113 3.48 33.12 10.75
CA ARG A 1113 4.12 32.03 11.51
C ARG A 1113 3.20 30.84 11.71
N SER A 1114 1.88 31.06 11.73
CA SER A 1114 0.84 30.07 12.00
C SER A 1114 0.04 29.73 10.74
N HIS A 1115 0.07 28.46 10.34
CA HIS A 1115 -0.78 27.94 9.26
C HIS A 1115 -2.26 28.12 9.58
N THR A 1116 -2.66 27.81 10.83
CA THR A 1116 -4.01 28.05 11.33
C THR A 1116 -4.39 29.52 11.24
N GLY A 1117 -3.52 30.42 11.70
CA GLY A 1117 -3.76 31.86 11.69
C GLY A 1117 -3.98 32.41 10.27
N ARG A 1118 -3.22 31.92 9.28
CA ARG A 1118 -3.38 32.33 7.87
C ARG A 1118 -4.78 32.00 7.35
N ILE A 1119 -5.22 30.76 7.54
CA ILE A 1119 -6.50 30.27 7.02
C ILE A 1119 -7.67 30.84 7.84
N LEU A 1120 -7.53 30.91 9.17
CA LEU A 1120 -8.53 31.49 10.06
C LEU A 1120 -8.80 32.97 9.74
N ASN A 1121 -7.78 33.71 9.29
CA ASN A 1121 -7.96 35.09 8.86
C ASN A 1121 -8.82 35.20 7.58
N GLU A 1122 -8.57 34.36 6.57
CA GLU A 1122 -9.39 34.26 5.35
C GLU A 1122 -10.83 33.85 5.69
N PHE A 1123 -10.98 32.86 6.56
CA PHE A 1123 -12.26 32.35 7.04
C PHE A 1123 -13.08 33.41 7.77
N LEU A 1124 -12.52 34.04 8.82
CA LEU A 1124 -13.22 35.09 9.57
C LEU A 1124 -13.61 36.27 8.69
N ALA A 1125 -12.77 36.64 7.70
CA ALA A 1125 -13.13 37.67 6.73
C ALA A 1125 -14.33 37.28 5.88
N SER A 1126 -14.44 36.02 5.45
CA SER A 1126 -15.58 35.51 4.69
C SER A 1126 -16.89 35.42 5.49
N ARG A 1127 -16.79 35.27 6.82
CA ARG A 1127 -17.94 35.14 7.75
C ARG A 1127 -18.41 36.48 8.33
N ARG A 1128 -17.69 37.59 8.10
CA ARG A 1128 -18.17 38.94 8.46
C ARG A 1128 -19.40 39.26 7.63
N ARG A 1129 -20.49 39.64 8.29
CA ARG A 1129 -21.69 40.16 7.61
C ARG A 1129 -21.25 41.29 6.66
N LYS A 1130 -21.52 41.13 5.36
CA LYS A 1130 -21.63 42.29 4.47
C LYS A 1130 -22.81 43.09 5.01
N ASN A 1131 -22.54 44.16 5.75
CA ASN A 1131 -23.55 45.14 6.13
C ASN A 1131 -24.20 45.72 4.88
#